data_AF-A0A425CFR3-F1
#
_entry.id   AF-A0A425CFR3-F1
#
_cell.length_a   1.000
_cell.length_b   1.000
_cell.length_c   1.000
_cell.angle_alpha   90.00
_cell.angle_beta   90.00
_cell.angle_gamma   90.00
#
_symmetry.space_group_name_H-M   'P 1'
#
loop_
_entity.id
_entity.type
_entity.pdbx_description
1 polymer ?
#
loop_
_entity_poly.entity_id
_entity_poly.type
_entity_poly.pdbx_seq_one_letter_code
_entity_poly.pdbx_strand_id
1 'polypeptide(L)'
;MPIGVFGFGRQRPMWGYWAPYWPEKELQQINPNHLLVDVGGVSSDHDRSCEIFYQLVGGRVDYGEQHATTTGHDRYGETFDQAMYPNWSESNPVHLLGHSFGSTTAIELFQMLSADFFRVGSSHKWIASITCIAGPLTGSTLSHIIGMENGNVVHGGFAHLMAIVLGSWLQLYWKFPILKKAADFHMDHWSKYSIKDLVVANGPINSSRDLAVHGTLPEHRIMRNAQLRHMDKLHLLSIATSPKTFHRPYGEGFALALLLFLRWGRFRTWWPALRRLRSVRALAHVVVLCYLCYKLKKVDVSKIPSMYGLKWLIQRRAKSFSMIGDGFEPGSWELNDGVVNIRSMLRPWFPKPQEMEKEITGQNQSIPSAPSLPPTSLSSSCILEDTSVLRRCESHISIEEFRDMEDNDERGFQPKRFEKGRWYVYRVDSNHLAGTYWDSHAPDLYKSLFTLMSKDLTNTKYPIVLLHGVFGYGRIKPFWNLWSPYWPEEALDQLNTNKNLIVELGALSSDHDRACEVFYQLYGGQVDYGEVHSHKAGHAQFGTTYKYPLHSPWSASNPVHLIGHSFGGTTALELYQLICSDFFKVGSNHEWITSLVSIAGPLTGSTMSHLFGLNDFHMVPYSFGHFLGATLGIWFKFYTQWPLLRHVFDFRMPQWQRVSTFREIVSPSGRINRSTDLAVFNLLPRERMTRNAQLIDMDKIFLVSVVTSSYVTIPRVEMALIGLVLVFIITAVVGFSRGDTALGTSAIIWSTGTLFALWRRARALDYASIPSLYTLLLLMRRHVRMLHMIFDGFDRDVWGDNDGAVNLHSMLQPWASAMDNSFEDFTQRDTESTSSTSSSLSPTLSEPMQLDAVPATRTLDLHSAPRSKDKRLGIQAESKIPTNLDPTEPVNFSQLRRGIWYVHRVNKNHMAGTHFDSDSPALFQRLFRVMANHFETAPKDSKTE
;
A
#
# COMPACT_ATOMS: atom_id res chain seq x y z
N MET A 1 -16.68 6.06 1.98
CA MET A 1 -17.41 4.79 2.21
C MET A 1 -18.76 5.11 2.84
N PRO A 2 -19.86 5.17 2.07
CA PRO A 2 -21.19 5.41 2.62
C PRO A 2 -21.75 4.20 3.40
N ILE A 3 -22.37 4.51 4.54
CA ILE A 3 -22.99 3.57 5.50
C ILE A 3 -24.43 3.17 5.11
N GLY A 4 -24.98 2.09 5.69
CA GLY A 4 -26.36 1.65 5.47
C GLY A 4 -27.44 2.46 6.21
N VAL A 5 -28.69 1.97 6.16
CA VAL A 5 -29.79 2.50 7.01
C VAL A 5 -29.44 2.28 8.48
N PHE A 6 -29.65 3.30 9.31
CA PHE A 6 -29.22 3.33 10.72
C PHE A 6 -27.71 3.16 10.96
N GLY A 7 -26.90 3.24 9.89
CA GLY A 7 -25.46 3.30 10.02
C GLY A 7 -25.03 4.63 10.66
N PHE A 8 -23.84 4.63 11.23
CA PHE A 8 -23.16 5.83 11.74
C PHE A 8 -21.70 5.77 11.30
N GLY A 9 -21.10 6.91 10.96
CA GLY A 9 -19.69 6.99 10.59
C GLY A 9 -18.83 7.26 11.82
N ARG A 10 -18.06 8.36 11.83
CA ARG A 10 -17.08 8.60 12.90
C ARG A 10 -17.72 9.07 14.19
N GLN A 11 -18.86 9.74 14.11
CA GLN A 11 -19.62 10.13 15.30
C GLN A 11 -20.37 8.93 15.86
N ARG A 12 -19.88 8.38 16.97
CA ARG A 12 -20.44 7.16 17.54
C ARG A 12 -21.64 7.46 18.44
N PRO A 13 -22.69 6.64 18.40
CA PRO A 13 -23.79 6.70 19.36
C PRO A 13 -23.30 6.54 20.81
N MET A 14 -24.20 6.83 21.74
CA MET A 14 -23.96 6.72 23.19
C MET A 14 -22.75 7.55 23.65
N TRP A 15 -22.65 8.82 23.25
CA TRP A 15 -21.58 9.75 23.63
C TRP A 15 -20.17 9.24 23.32
N GLY A 16 -20.01 8.51 22.22
CA GLY A 16 -18.70 7.96 21.82
C GLY A 16 -18.38 6.56 22.35
N TYR A 17 -19.20 6.01 23.25
CA TYR A 17 -18.92 4.72 23.91
C TYR A 17 -19.35 3.49 23.12
N TRP A 18 -20.14 3.65 22.06
CA TRP A 18 -20.56 2.52 21.23
C TRP A 18 -19.41 1.99 20.35
N ALA A 19 -19.54 0.73 19.90
CA ALA A 19 -18.60 0.14 18.95
C ALA A 19 -18.65 0.89 17.60
N PRO A 20 -17.52 1.00 16.86
CA PRO A 20 -17.53 1.60 15.54
C PRO A 20 -18.33 0.75 14.55
N TYR A 21 -18.87 1.38 13.51
CA TYR A 21 -19.59 0.67 12.45
C TYR A 21 -18.63 -0.05 11.50
N TRP A 22 -17.56 0.62 11.09
CA TRP A 22 -16.50 0.06 10.24
C TRP A 22 -15.34 -0.48 11.09
N PRO A 23 -14.55 -1.46 10.60
CA PRO A 23 -13.31 -1.89 11.24
C PRO A 23 -12.19 -0.84 11.02
N GLU A 24 -12.32 0.32 11.69
CA GLU A 24 -11.49 1.51 11.48
C GLU A 24 -9.99 1.25 11.65
N LYS A 25 -9.61 0.41 12.64
CA LYS A 25 -8.19 0.13 12.92
C LYS A 25 -7.56 -0.68 11.80
N GLU A 26 -8.28 -1.66 11.31
CA GLU A 26 -7.84 -2.57 10.26
C GLU A 26 -7.84 -1.84 8.92
N LEU A 27 -8.86 -1.03 8.63
CA LEU A 27 -8.88 -0.16 7.46
C LEU A 27 -7.70 0.83 7.44
N GLN A 28 -7.37 1.43 8.59
CA GLN A 28 -6.22 2.34 8.70
C GLN A 28 -4.89 1.64 8.45
N GLN A 29 -4.76 0.37 8.87
CA GLN A 29 -3.56 -0.44 8.61
C GLN A 29 -3.45 -0.86 7.16
N ILE A 30 -4.56 -1.21 6.50
CA ILE A 30 -4.56 -1.72 5.13
C ILE A 30 -4.45 -0.57 4.12
N ASN A 31 -5.21 0.51 4.30
CA ASN A 31 -5.18 1.66 3.40
C ASN A 31 -5.44 2.96 4.18
N PRO A 32 -4.40 3.75 4.51
CA PRO A 32 -4.56 4.98 5.28
C PRO A 32 -5.34 6.09 4.53
N ASN A 33 -5.54 5.97 3.21
CA ASN A 33 -6.24 6.95 2.38
C ASN A 33 -7.77 6.72 2.31
N HIS A 34 -8.32 5.82 3.12
CA HIS A 34 -9.77 5.58 3.13
C HIS A 34 -10.52 6.73 3.82
N LEU A 35 -11.68 7.11 3.27
CA LEU A 35 -12.55 8.16 3.82
C LEU A 35 -13.89 7.55 4.26
N LEU A 36 -14.27 7.81 5.51
CA LEU A 36 -15.57 7.45 6.07
C LEU A 36 -16.44 8.71 6.12
N VAL A 37 -17.68 8.61 5.65
CA VAL A 37 -18.61 9.73 5.53
C VAL A 37 -19.84 9.49 6.41
N ASP A 38 -20.35 10.55 7.01
CA ASP A 38 -21.51 10.55 7.93
C ASP A 38 -22.73 11.08 7.17
N VAL A 39 -23.75 10.25 6.97
CA VAL A 39 -24.94 10.61 6.16
C VAL A 39 -26.23 10.30 6.90
N GLY A 40 -27.33 10.89 6.44
CA GLY A 40 -28.70 10.67 6.90
C GLY A 40 -29.01 9.20 7.18
N GLY A 41 -29.32 8.87 8.44
CA GLY A 41 -29.55 7.48 8.86
C GLY A 41 -30.79 6.85 8.23
N VAL A 42 -31.75 7.68 7.82
CA VAL A 42 -33.01 7.28 7.16
C VAL A 42 -33.41 8.16 5.97
N SER A 43 -32.57 9.12 5.56
CA SER A 43 -32.81 10.02 4.41
C SER A 43 -32.77 9.27 3.08
N SER A 44 -33.23 9.90 2.00
CA SER A 44 -33.17 9.35 0.64
C SER A 44 -31.75 9.20 0.13
N ASP A 45 -31.57 8.40 -0.93
CA ASP A 45 -30.28 8.28 -1.63
C ASP A 45 -29.84 9.60 -2.28
N HIS A 46 -30.79 10.46 -2.70
CA HIS A 46 -30.51 11.81 -3.21
C HIS A 46 -29.90 12.70 -2.11
N ASP A 47 -30.55 12.80 -0.96
CA ASP A 47 -30.09 13.63 0.15
C ASP A 47 -28.73 13.19 0.67
N ARG A 48 -28.58 11.88 0.87
CA ARG A 48 -27.32 11.28 1.31
C ARG A 48 -26.20 11.52 0.30
N SER A 49 -26.50 11.57 -1.00
CA SER A 49 -25.51 11.89 -2.04
C SER A 49 -25.07 13.35 -1.98
N CYS A 50 -25.98 14.28 -1.74
CA CYS A 50 -25.65 15.69 -1.52
C CYS A 50 -24.76 15.86 -0.28
N GLU A 51 -25.11 15.19 0.82
CA GLU A 51 -24.32 15.21 2.06
C GLU A 51 -22.90 14.68 1.85
N ILE A 52 -22.73 13.59 1.09
CA ILE A 52 -21.40 13.05 0.77
C ILE A 52 -20.60 14.07 -0.05
N PHE A 53 -21.20 14.66 -1.07
CA PHE A 53 -20.51 15.61 -1.95
C PHE A 53 -19.92 16.78 -1.15
N TYR A 54 -20.74 17.42 -0.30
CA TYR A 54 -20.29 18.57 0.49
C TYR A 54 -19.39 18.19 1.67
N GLN A 55 -19.42 16.96 2.18
CA GLN A 55 -18.38 16.48 3.10
C GLN A 55 -17.02 16.33 2.43
N LEU A 56 -17.00 15.86 1.18
CA LEU A 56 -15.75 15.66 0.44
C LEU A 56 -15.15 16.99 -0.04
N VAL A 57 -15.96 17.86 -0.63
CA VAL A 57 -15.51 19.13 -1.22
C VAL A 57 -15.49 20.28 -0.22
N GLY A 58 -16.26 20.19 0.86
CA GLY A 58 -16.52 21.31 1.79
C GLY A 58 -17.67 22.20 1.30
N GLY A 59 -18.26 22.96 2.22
CA GLY A 59 -19.36 23.89 1.96
C GLY A 59 -20.67 23.49 2.63
N ARG A 60 -21.73 24.26 2.32
CA ARG A 60 -23.08 24.03 2.85
C ARG A 60 -23.84 23.06 1.95
N VAL A 61 -24.42 22.02 2.53
CA VAL A 61 -25.24 21.05 1.80
C VAL A 61 -26.38 21.77 1.09
N ASP A 62 -26.45 21.64 -0.23
CA ASP A 62 -27.58 22.06 -1.07
C ASP A 62 -28.21 20.81 -1.68
N TYR A 63 -29.40 20.46 -1.20
CA TYR A 63 -30.19 19.33 -1.70
C TYR A 63 -30.82 19.61 -3.07
N GLY A 64 -30.76 20.86 -3.55
CA GLY A 64 -31.34 21.30 -4.80
C GLY A 64 -32.75 21.89 -4.62
N GLU A 65 -32.98 23.03 -5.25
CA GLU A 65 -34.21 23.81 -5.10
C GLU A 65 -35.47 23.06 -5.56
N GLN A 66 -35.40 22.46 -6.75
CA GLN A 66 -36.52 21.69 -7.31
C GLN A 66 -36.84 20.46 -6.46
N HIS A 67 -35.81 19.77 -5.96
CA HIS A 67 -35.98 18.59 -5.11
C HIS A 67 -36.64 18.98 -3.79
N ALA A 68 -36.05 19.91 -3.04
CA ALA A 68 -36.56 20.35 -1.74
C ALA A 68 -37.99 20.93 -1.81
N THR A 69 -38.34 21.62 -2.90
CA THR A 69 -39.72 22.12 -3.12
C THR A 69 -40.71 20.98 -3.35
N THR A 70 -40.29 19.94 -4.08
CA THR A 70 -41.14 18.80 -4.45
C THR A 70 -41.38 17.86 -3.27
N THR A 71 -40.35 17.59 -2.48
CA THR A 71 -40.36 16.71 -1.31
C THR A 71 -40.84 17.44 -0.06
N GLY A 72 -40.71 18.77 -0.04
CA GLY A 72 -41.20 19.63 1.02
C GLY A 72 -40.27 19.71 2.22
N HIS A 73 -38.97 19.39 2.11
CA HIS A 73 -37.98 19.66 3.16
C HIS A 73 -37.22 20.97 2.88
N ASP A 74 -36.27 21.33 3.74
CA ASP A 74 -35.45 22.53 3.53
C ASP A 74 -34.34 22.31 2.51
N ARG A 75 -34.09 23.29 1.64
CA ARG A 75 -33.08 23.19 0.57
C ARG A 75 -31.65 22.99 1.10
N TYR A 76 -31.34 23.63 2.22
CA TYR A 76 -29.98 23.67 2.74
C TYR A 76 -29.84 22.89 4.04
N GLY A 77 -28.83 22.02 4.09
CA GLY A 77 -28.48 21.22 5.27
C GLY A 77 -27.31 21.78 6.07
N GLU A 78 -26.54 20.86 6.65
CA GLU A 78 -25.34 21.13 7.45
C GLU A 78 -24.24 21.83 6.64
N THR A 79 -23.35 22.56 7.33
CA THR A 79 -22.20 23.23 6.71
C THR A 79 -20.91 22.54 7.15
N PHE A 80 -20.12 22.10 6.18
CA PHE A 80 -18.82 21.47 6.39
C PHE A 80 -17.70 22.47 6.08
N ASP A 81 -17.11 23.05 7.12
CA ASP A 81 -16.03 24.04 6.97
C ASP A 81 -14.73 23.40 6.45
N GLN A 82 -14.53 22.10 6.73
CA GLN A 82 -13.35 21.36 6.34
C GLN A 82 -13.70 20.26 5.32
N ALA A 83 -13.16 20.39 4.11
CA ALA A 83 -13.24 19.37 3.07
C ALA A 83 -12.42 18.13 3.45
N MET A 84 -13.01 16.93 3.35
CA MET A 84 -12.26 15.69 3.54
C MET A 84 -11.32 15.39 2.35
N TYR A 85 -11.66 15.84 1.14
CA TYR A 85 -10.89 15.62 -0.08
C TYR A 85 -10.99 16.81 -1.07
N PRO A 86 -10.32 17.95 -0.79
CA PRO A 86 -10.51 19.18 -1.56
C PRO A 86 -10.04 19.11 -3.02
N ASN A 87 -9.12 18.20 -3.35
CA ASN A 87 -8.55 18.07 -4.71
C ASN A 87 -9.30 17.05 -5.59
N TRP A 88 -10.52 16.64 -5.17
CA TRP A 88 -11.34 15.68 -5.90
C TRP A 88 -11.68 16.18 -7.31
N SER A 89 -11.34 15.38 -8.32
CA SER A 89 -11.47 15.75 -9.74
C SER A 89 -11.31 14.52 -10.64
N GLU A 90 -11.41 14.70 -11.96
CA GLU A 90 -11.10 13.66 -12.95
C GLU A 90 -9.65 13.13 -12.82
N SER A 91 -8.68 13.98 -12.49
CA SER A 91 -7.28 13.56 -12.26
C SER A 91 -7.09 12.82 -10.94
N ASN A 92 -8.03 12.98 -10.01
CA ASN A 92 -8.00 12.44 -8.66
C ASN A 92 -9.32 11.70 -8.35
N PRO A 93 -9.64 10.63 -9.10
CA PRO A 93 -10.91 9.95 -8.95
C PRO A 93 -10.95 9.13 -7.66
N VAL A 94 -12.16 8.90 -7.13
CA VAL A 94 -12.38 8.09 -5.93
C VAL A 94 -13.05 6.75 -6.23
N HIS A 95 -12.84 5.78 -5.36
CA HIS A 95 -13.56 4.52 -5.36
C HIS A 95 -14.69 4.58 -4.33
N LEU A 96 -15.92 4.34 -4.76
CA LEU A 96 -17.07 4.33 -3.86
C LEU A 96 -17.31 2.92 -3.34
N LEU A 97 -17.29 2.75 -2.02
CA LEU A 97 -17.61 1.49 -1.36
C LEU A 97 -18.77 1.70 -0.41
N GLY A 98 -19.96 1.24 -0.83
CA GLY A 98 -21.19 1.36 -0.07
C GLY A 98 -21.58 0.04 0.59
N HIS A 99 -21.98 0.10 1.86
CA HIS A 99 -22.61 -1.04 2.55
C HIS A 99 -24.12 -0.82 2.66
N SER A 100 -24.91 -1.87 2.43
CA SER A 100 -26.37 -1.83 2.50
C SER A 100 -26.91 -0.69 1.64
N PHE A 101 -27.77 0.17 2.17
CA PHE A 101 -28.30 1.36 1.48
C PHE A 101 -27.23 2.40 1.08
N GLY A 102 -26.02 2.33 1.64
CA GLY A 102 -24.87 3.07 1.13
C GLY A 102 -24.51 2.68 -0.31
N SER A 103 -24.82 1.45 -0.74
CA SER A 103 -24.60 0.99 -2.11
C SER A 103 -25.45 1.75 -3.12
N THR A 104 -26.74 1.94 -2.80
CA THR A 104 -27.67 2.69 -3.65
C THR A 104 -27.37 4.17 -3.64
N THR A 105 -26.92 4.70 -2.49
CA THR A 105 -26.40 6.07 -2.36
C THR A 105 -25.17 6.30 -3.25
N ALA A 106 -24.22 5.33 -3.29
CA ALA A 106 -23.03 5.45 -4.14
C ALA A 106 -23.36 5.52 -5.64
N ILE A 107 -24.36 4.73 -6.07
CA ILE A 107 -24.86 4.78 -7.45
C ILE A 107 -25.50 6.14 -7.73
N GLU A 108 -26.30 6.66 -6.80
CA GLU A 108 -26.96 7.95 -6.96
C GLU A 108 -25.97 9.11 -7.07
N LEU A 109 -24.99 9.18 -6.17
CA LEU A 109 -23.90 10.16 -6.24
C LEU A 109 -23.20 10.13 -7.61
N PHE A 110 -22.94 8.93 -8.15
CA PHE A 110 -22.35 8.79 -9.48
C PHE A 110 -23.25 9.36 -10.60
N GLN A 111 -24.58 9.15 -10.53
CA GLN A 111 -25.51 9.73 -11.50
C GLN A 111 -25.52 11.27 -11.41
N MET A 112 -25.55 11.82 -10.18
CA MET A 112 -25.53 13.27 -9.95
C MET A 112 -24.25 13.93 -10.47
N LEU A 113 -23.09 13.31 -10.23
CA LEU A 113 -21.81 13.80 -10.76
C LEU A 113 -21.75 13.71 -12.28
N SER A 114 -22.28 12.63 -12.87
CA SER A 114 -22.32 12.43 -14.32
C SER A 114 -23.20 13.46 -15.02
N ALA A 115 -24.24 13.95 -14.34
CA ALA A 115 -25.14 15.01 -14.81
C ALA A 115 -24.68 16.44 -14.47
N ASP A 116 -23.51 16.59 -13.82
CA ASP A 116 -23.03 17.86 -13.25
C ASP A 116 -24.08 18.60 -12.40
N PHE A 117 -24.81 17.85 -11.57
CA PHE A 117 -25.87 18.38 -10.71
C PHE A 117 -25.39 19.54 -9.83
N PHE A 118 -24.15 19.45 -9.33
CA PHE A 118 -23.53 20.43 -8.43
C PHE A 118 -22.95 21.65 -9.15
N ARG A 119 -22.94 21.68 -10.49
CA ARG A 119 -22.42 22.78 -11.33
C ARG A 119 -20.95 23.13 -11.06
N VAL A 120 -20.13 22.10 -10.89
CA VAL A 120 -18.69 22.23 -10.64
C VAL A 120 -17.84 21.70 -11.81
N GLY A 121 -18.47 21.34 -12.93
CA GLY A 121 -17.82 20.66 -14.04
C GLY A 121 -17.53 19.19 -13.72
N SER A 122 -18.34 18.56 -12.87
CA SER A 122 -18.17 17.15 -12.54
C SER A 122 -18.56 16.25 -13.72
N SER A 123 -17.97 15.05 -13.78
CA SER A 123 -18.30 14.06 -14.80
C SER A 123 -18.19 12.64 -14.26
N HIS A 124 -18.61 11.65 -15.06
CA HIS A 124 -18.49 10.22 -14.72
C HIS A 124 -17.06 9.79 -14.36
N LYS A 125 -16.04 10.54 -14.79
CA LYS A 125 -14.62 10.21 -14.55
C LYS A 125 -14.13 10.55 -13.14
N TRP A 126 -14.93 11.26 -12.33
CA TRP A 126 -14.59 11.55 -10.93
C TRP A 126 -14.69 10.30 -10.04
N ILE A 127 -15.34 9.24 -10.53
CA ILE A 127 -15.47 7.94 -9.86
C ILE A 127 -14.78 6.86 -10.70
N ALA A 128 -13.86 6.12 -10.08
CA ALA A 128 -13.12 5.05 -10.74
C ALA A 128 -13.86 3.70 -10.69
N SER A 129 -14.46 3.37 -9.55
CA SER A 129 -15.23 2.13 -9.36
C SER A 129 -16.32 2.28 -8.29
N ILE A 130 -17.32 1.40 -8.36
CA ILE A 130 -18.35 1.25 -7.32
C ILE A 130 -18.35 -0.19 -6.83
N THR A 131 -18.16 -0.37 -5.52
CA THR A 131 -18.28 -1.64 -4.82
C THR A 131 -19.46 -1.59 -3.85
N CYS A 132 -20.38 -2.55 -3.98
CA CYS A 132 -21.57 -2.66 -3.15
C CYS A 132 -21.45 -3.87 -2.22
N ILE A 133 -21.61 -3.69 -0.91
CA ILE A 133 -21.60 -4.78 0.08
C ILE A 133 -23.00 -4.93 0.66
N ALA A 134 -23.64 -6.09 0.46
CA ALA A 134 -25.00 -6.36 0.94
C ALA A 134 -26.04 -5.30 0.50
N GLY A 135 -25.84 -4.68 -0.68
CA GLY A 135 -26.67 -3.58 -1.16
C GLY A 135 -28.03 -4.01 -1.70
N PRO A 136 -29.14 -3.29 -1.39
CA PRO A 136 -30.45 -3.56 -1.99
C PRO A 136 -30.55 -2.95 -3.40
N LEU A 137 -29.75 -3.44 -4.36
CA LEU A 137 -29.65 -2.84 -5.70
C LEU A 137 -30.96 -2.92 -6.49
N THR A 138 -31.83 -3.87 -6.15
CA THR A 138 -33.21 -4.01 -6.69
C THR A 138 -34.26 -3.86 -5.57
N GLY A 139 -33.90 -3.29 -4.41
CA GLY A 139 -34.80 -3.11 -3.26
C GLY A 139 -34.80 -4.29 -2.26
N SER A 140 -35.67 -4.25 -1.26
CA SER A 140 -35.82 -5.29 -0.24
C SER A 140 -37.28 -5.51 0.09
N THR A 141 -37.69 -6.78 0.18
CA THR A 141 -39.04 -7.13 0.63
C THR A 141 -39.27 -6.86 2.12
N LEU A 142 -38.21 -6.51 2.88
CA LEU A 142 -38.32 -6.06 4.26
C LEU A 142 -39.21 -4.81 4.40
N SER A 143 -39.15 -3.88 3.45
CA SER A 143 -40.01 -2.67 3.45
C SER A 143 -41.50 -3.04 3.53
N HIS A 144 -41.92 -4.09 2.83
CA HIS A 144 -43.32 -4.54 2.90
C HIS A 144 -43.67 -5.22 4.22
N ILE A 145 -42.72 -5.92 4.86
CA ILE A 145 -42.95 -6.58 6.16
C ILE A 145 -43.16 -5.56 7.26
N ILE A 146 -42.40 -4.46 7.20
CA ILE A 146 -42.55 -3.39 8.16
C ILE A 146 -43.82 -2.56 7.92
N GLY A 147 -44.63 -2.87 6.90
CA GLY A 147 -45.94 -2.23 6.69
C GLY A 147 -45.91 -1.10 5.67
N MET A 148 -45.18 -1.28 4.57
CA MET A 148 -45.28 -0.46 3.37
C MET A 148 -46.15 -1.16 2.32
N GLU A 149 -47.20 -0.48 1.85
CA GLU A 149 -48.09 -0.97 0.79
C GLU A 149 -48.35 0.14 -0.24
N ASN A 150 -48.17 -0.17 -1.53
CA ASN A 150 -48.33 0.77 -2.65
C ASN A 150 -47.56 2.09 -2.47
N GLY A 151 -46.34 2.01 -1.92
CA GLY A 151 -45.51 3.18 -1.62
C GLY A 151 -45.95 4.02 -0.42
N ASN A 152 -46.96 3.61 0.35
CA ASN A 152 -47.46 4.34 1.52
C ASN A 152 -47.26 3.55 2.82
N VAL A 153 -47.12 4.26 3.94
CA VAL A 153 -46.99 3.66 5.28
C VAL A 153 -48.36 3.24 5.78
N VAL A 154 -48.51 1.97 6.16
CA VAL A 154 -49.75 1.45 6.73
C VAL A 154 -49.92 1.96 8.17
N HIS A 155 -51.06 2.60 8.44
CA HIS A 155 -51.37 3.11 9.77
C HIS A 155 -51.41 1.98 10.81
N GLY A 156 -50.61 2.13 11.86
CA GLY A 156 -50.47 1.14 12.95
C GLY A 156 -49.53 -0.03 12.62
N GLY A 157 -48.95 -0.06 11.41
CA GLY A 157 -47.89 -0.99 11.06
C GLY A 157 -46.56 -0.71 11.78
N PHE A 158 -45.59 -1.62 11.64
CA PHE A 158 -44.30 -1.50 12.32
C PHE A 158 -43.50 -0.26 11.89
N ALA A 159 -43.57 0.12 10.61
CA ALA A 159 -42.94 1.31 10.04
C ALA A 159 -43.56 2.58 10.63
N HIS A 160 -44.87 2.61 10.83
CA HIS A 160 -45.54 3.72 11.52
C HIS A 160 -45.08 3.81 12.98
N LEU A 161 -45.03 2.70 13.71
CA LEU A 161 -44.52 2.69 15.09
C LEU A 161 -43.06 3.14 15.18
N MET A 162 -42.22 2.72 14.23
CA MET A 162 -40.83 3.16 14.15
C MET A 162 -40.74 4.64 13.82
N ALA A 163 -41.57 5.16 12.92
CA ALA A 163 -41.69 6.59 12.64
C ALA A 163 -42.13 7.39 13.87
N ILE A 164 -43.03 6.87 14.70
CA ILE A 164 -43.42 7.51 15.97
C ILE A 164 -42.22 7.62 16.93
N VAL A 165 -41.47 6.53 17.10
CA VAL A 165 -40.29 6.50 17.98
C VAL A 165 -39.20 7.43 17.47
N LEU A 166 -38.86 7.32 16.17
CA LEU A 166 -37.85 8.15 15.52
C LEU A 166 -38.27 9.62 15.53
N GLY A 167 -39.49 9.94 15.12
CA GLY A 167 -40.02 11.31 15.12
C GLY A 167 -40.02 11.95 16.51
N SER A 168 -40.34 11.17 17.55
CA SER A 168 -40.25 11.62 18.94
C SER A 168 -38.80 11.90 19.35
N TRP A 169 -37.85 11.05 18.93
CA TRP A 169 -36.43 11.23 19.18
C TRP A 169 -35.84 12.44 18.44
N LEU A 170 -36.15 12.60 17.15
CA LEU A 170 -35.77 13.75 16.31
C LEU A 170 -36.18 15.07 16.98
N GLN A 171 -37.44 15.16 17.39
CA GLN A 171 -37.97 16.34 18.10
C GLN A 171 -37.26 16.62 19.42
N LEU A 172 -36.91 15.55 20.14
CA LEU A 172 -36.23 15.69 21.42
C LEU A 172 -34.81 16.24 21.22
N TYR A 173 -34.05 15.73 20.25
CA TYR A 173 -32.69 16.22 20.04
C TYR A 173 -32.61 17.54 19.27
N TRP A 174 -33.60 17.91 18.44
CA TRP A 174 -33.69 19.26 17.87
C TRP A 174 -33.90 20.32 18.95
N LYS A 175 -34.63 19.98 20.03
CA LYS A 175 -34.76 20.83 21.22
C LYS A 175 -33.55 20.80 22.13
N PHE A 176 -32.91 19.64 22.28
CA PHE A 176 -31.75 19.44 23.16
C PHE A 176 -30.55 18.91 22.36
N PRO A 177 -29.69 19.79 21.81
CA PRO A 177 -28.58 19.39 20.95
C PRO A 177 -27.59 18.39 21.58
N ILE A 178 -27.51 18.31 22.92
CA ILE A 178 -26.69 17.31 23.62
C ILE A 178 -27.08 15.87 23.26
N LEU A 179 -28.35 15.63 22.88
CA LEU A 179 -28.86 14.31 22.50
C LEU A 179 -28.40 13.86 21.12
N LYS A 180 -27.93 14.78 20.25
CA LYS A 180 -27.25 14.39 18.99
C LYS A 180 -26.01 13.53 19.24
N LYS A 181 -25.33 13.73 20.38
CA LYS A 181 -24.22 12.86 20.81
C LYS A 181 -24.66 11.46 21.24
N ALA A 182 -25.94 11.28 21.57
CA ALA A 182 -26.50 9.98 21.93
C ALA A 182 -26.87 9.18 20.67
N ALA A 183 -27.57 9.79 19.72
CA ALA A 183 -27.84 9.25 18.39
C ALA A 183 -28.31 10.36 17.45
N ASP A 184 -27.47 10.75 16.49
CA ASP A 184 -27.83 11.68 15.42
C ASP A 184 -28.23 10.90 14.17
N PHE A 185 -29.35 11.27 13.56
CA PHE A 185 -29.82 10.69 12.29
C PHE A 185 -29.60 11.63 11.10
N HIS A 186 -29.04 12.83 11.30
CA HIS A 186 -28.77 13.84 10.27
C HIS A 186 -30.01 14.25 9.45
N MET A 187 -31.17 14.36 10.12
CA MET A 187 -32.46 14.70 9.51
C MET A 187 -32.85 16.19 9.68
N ASP A 188 -31.89 17.10 9.87
CA ASP A 188 -32.18 18.48 10.25
C ASP A 188 -32.96 19.28 9.19
N HIS A 189 -32.90 18.88 7.92
CA HIS A 189 -33.68 19.48 6.82
C HIS A 189 -35.20 19.26 6.97
N TRP A 190 -35.64 18.37 7.86
CA TRP A 190 -37.04 18.15 8.23
C TRP A 190 -37.48 18.92 9.49
N SER A 191 -36.60 19.73 10.09
CA SER A 191 -36.83 20.36 11.41
C SER A 191 -38.00 21.34 11.47
N LYS A 192 -38.49 21.84 10.34
CA LYS A 192 -39.66 22.73 10.27
C LYS A 192 -40.99 22.07 10.68
N TYR A 193 -41.06 20.74 10.66
CA TYR A 193 -42.28 20.00 10.95
C TYR A 193 -42.45 19.75 12.46
N SER A 194 -43.70 19.78 12.95
CA SER A 194 -44.01 19.55 14.36
C SER A 194 -44.04 18.05 14.69
N ILE A 195 -43.99 17.68 15.99
CA ILE A 195 -44.09 16.27 16.39
C ILE A 195 -45.37 15.59 15.86
N LYS A 196 -46.48 16.34 15.75
CA LYS A 196 -47.73 15.81 15.20
C LYS A 196 -47.57 15.42 13.73
N ASP A 197 -46.79 16.18 12.98
CA ASP A 197 -46.53 15.92 11.56
C ASP A 197 -45.59 14.72 11.37
N LEU A 198 -44.66 14.51 12.30
CA LEU A 198 -43.69 13.40 12.24
C LEU A 198 -44.31 12.03 12.60
N VAL A 199 -45.25 12.02 13.54
CA VAL A 199 -45.80 10.76 14.10
C VAL A 199 -46.98 10.21 13.30
N VAL A 200 -47.53 10.96 12.34
CA VAL A 200 -48.68 10.54 11.54
C VAL A 200 -48.22 9.68 10.36
N ALA A 201 -48.90 8.54 10.13
CA ALA A 201 -48.58 7.60 9.05
C ALA A 201 -48.50 8.28 7.67
N ASN A 202 -49.44 9.18 7.37
CA ASN A 202 -49.49 9.97 6.14
C ASN A 202 -49.00 11.41 6.35
N GLY A 203 -48.11 11.64 7.31
CA GLY A 203 -47.52 12.94 7.56
C GLY A 203 -46.61 13.41 6.42
N PRO A 204 -46.20 14.68 6.41
CA PRO A 204 -45.43 15.30 5.32
C PRO A 204 -44.15 14.53 4.94
N ILE A 205 -43.47 13.94 5.92
CA ILE A 205 -42.25 13.17 5.68
C ILE A 205 -42.54 11.86 4.94
N ASN A 206 -43.56 11.10 5.37
CA ASN A 206 -43.88 9.82 4.73
C ASN A 206 -44.59 10.01 3.38
N SER A 207 -45.35 11.10 3.21
CA SER A 207 -46.00 11.43 1.93
C SER A 207 -45.03 11.97 0.89
N SER A 208 -43.89 12.54 1.29
CA SER A 208 -42.83 13.00 0.39
C SER A 208 -42.19 11.88 -0.44
N ARG A 209 -42.26 10.63 0.07
CA ARG A 209 -41.55 9.45 -0.47
C ARG A 209 -40.03 9.59 -0.52
N ASP A 210 -39.47 10.50 0.26
CA ASP A 210 -38.07 10.90 0.24
C ASP A 210 -37.28 10.35 1.45
N LEU A 211 -37.57 9.10 1.81
CA LEU A 211 -36.86 8.38 2.88
C LEU A 211 -36.29 7.06 2.36
N ALA A 212 -35.28 6.54 3.06
CA ALA A 212 -34.64 5.26 2.78
C ALA A 212 -35.66 4.11 2.63
N VAL A 213 -36.73 4.12 3.44
CA VAL A 213 -37.78 3.08 3.40
C VAL A 213 -38.51 3.00 2.05
N HIS A 214 -38.67 4.13 1.37
CA HIS A 214 -39.22 4.21 0.01
C HIS A 214 -38.16 3.86 -1.03
N GLY A 215 -36.92 4.34 -0.83
CA GLY A 215 -35.77 4.02 -1.68
C GLY A 215 -35.43 2.52 -1.74
N THR A 216 -35.80 1.75 -0.71
CA THR A 216 -35.63 0.29 -0.66
C THR A 216 -36.83 -0.50 -1.18
N LEU A 217 -37.94 0.13 -1.59
CA LEU A 217 -39.06 -0.61 -2.18
C LEU A 217 -38.66 -1.21 -3.54
N PRO A 218 -38.91 -2.51 -3.80
CA PRO A 218 -38.52 -3.13 -5.06
C PRO A 218 -39.11 -2.43 -6.30
N GLU A 219 -40.40 -2.11 -6.28
CA GLU A 219 -41.10 -1.38 -7.35
C GLU A 219 -40.45 -0.04 -7.66
N HIS A 220 -40.20 0.78 -6.64
CA HIS A 220 -39.54 2.07 -6.81
C HIS A 220 -38.09 1.92 -7.30
N ARG A 221 -37.35 0.93 -6.77
CA ARG A 221 -35.93 0.74 -7.12
C ARG A 221 -35.75 0.25 -8.55
N ILE A 222 -36.61 -0.63 -9.02
CA ILE A 222 -36.62 -1.11 -10.40
C ILE A 222 -36.87 0.07 -11.36
N MET A 223 -37.83 0.94 -11.06
CA MET A 223 -38.09 2.14 -11.86
C MET A 223 -36.88 3.08 -11.88
N ARG A 224 -36.26 3.35 -10.73
CA ARG A 224 -35.03 4.17 -10.66
C ARG A 224 -33.88 3.55 -11.45
N ASN A 225 -33.71 2.23 -11.40
CA ASN A 225 -32.66 1.53 -12.11
C ASN A 225 -32.78 1.69 -13.64
N ALA A 226 -34.01 1.81 -14.18
CA ALA A 226 -34.24 2.04 -15.60
C ALA A 226 -33.65 3.37 -16.11
N GLN A 227 -33.38 4.32 -15.20
CA GLN A 227 -32.87 5.66 -15.54
C GLN A 227 -31.34 5.78 -15.41
N LEU A 228 -30.63 4.71 -15.00
CA LEU A 228 -29.19 4.74 -14.79
C LEU A 228 -28.42 4.97 -16.09
N ARG A 229 -27.49 5.93 -16.09
CA ARG A 229 -26.61 6.27 -17.22
C ARG A 229 -25.16 6.00 -16.87
N HIS A 230 -24.32 5.85 -17.90
CA HIS A 230 -22.85 5.74 -17.80
C HIS A 230 -22.29 4.61 -16.92
N MET A 231 -23.12 3.65 -16.50
CA MET A 231 -22.66 2.49 -15.74
C MET A 231 -21.65 1.65 -16.54
N ASP A 232 -21.65 1.74 -17.87
CA ASP A 232 -20.68 1.13 -18.78
C ASP A 232 -19.24 1.66 -18.59
N LYS A 233 -19.06 2.81 -17.95
CA LYS A 233 -17.76 3.46 -17.74
C LYS A 233 -17.05 3.04 -16.45
N LEU A 234 -17.73 2.32 -15.57
CA LEU A 234 -17.24 1.97 -14.23
C LEU A 234 -16.80 0.51 -14.12
N HIS A 235 -15.85 0.25 -13.23
CA HIS A 235 -15.68 -1.09 -12.66
C HIS A 235 -16.72 -1.31 -11.57
N LEU A 236 -17.52 -2.37 -11.69
CA LEU A 236 -18.68 -2.62 -10.82
C LEU A 236 -18.53 -3.97 -10.12
N LEU A 237 -18.51 -3.93 -8.79
CA LEU A 237 -18.40 -5.11 -7.94
C LEU A 237 -19.55 -5.14 -6.94
N SER A 238 -20.17 -6.31 -6.80
CA SER A 238 -21.15 -6.59 -5.76
C SER A 238 -20.68 -7.74 -4.87
N ILE A 239 -20.65 -7.50 -3.57
CA ILE A 239 -20.35 -8.47 -2.53
C ILE A 239 -21.70 -8.89 -1.92
N ALA A 240 -22.20 -10.04 -2.36
CA ALA A 240 -23.48 -10.60 -1.95
C ALA A 240 -23.31 -11.48 -0.71
N THR A 241 -24.11 -11.24 0.31
CA THR A 241 -24.11 -11.98 1.58
C THR A 241 -25.02 -13.20 1.48
N SER A 242 -24.53 -14.35 1.92
CA SER A 242 -25.27 -15.61 1.91
C SER A 242 -24.91 -16.45 3.13
N PRO A 243 -25.58 -16.26 4.28
CA PRO A 243 -25.26 -16.98 5.50
C PRO A 243 -25.59 -18.48 5.36
N LYS A 244 -24.56 -19.31 5.23
CA LYS A 244 -24.59 -20.78 5.19
C LYS A 244 -24.13 -21.40 6.52
N THR A 245 -23.15 -20.79 7.18
CA THR A 245 -22.61 -21.27 8.46
C THR A 245 -23.00 -20.37 9.64
N PHE A 246 -23.09 -20.97 10.83
CA PHE A 246 -23.58 -20.29 12.03
C PHE A 246 -22.58 -20.40 13.17
N HIS A 247 -22.45 -19.32 13.95
CA HIS A 247 -21.73 -19.36 15.22
C HIS A 247 -22.50 -20.22 16.20
N ARG A 248 -21.84 -21.27 16.73
CA ARG A 248 -22.40 -22.14 17.76
C ARG A 248 -21.74 -21.80 19.11
N PRO A 249 -22.46 -21.19 20.07
CA PRO A 249 -21.86 -20.65 21.27
C PRO A 249 -21.60 -21.72 22.34
N TYR A 250 -20.92 -22.81 21.99
CA TYR A 250 -20.66 -23.92 22.92
C TYR A 250 -19.79 -23.47 24.11
N GLY A 251 -18.77 -22.65 23.85
CA GLY A 251 -17.82 -22.21 24.88
C GLY A 251 -18.40 -21.15 25.81
N GLU A 252 -19.18 -20.22 25.27
CA GLU A 252 -19.88 -19.16 26.00
C GLU A 252 -21.04 -19.74 26.82
N GLY A 253 -21.80 -20.67 26.22
CA GLY A 253 -22.85 -21.42 26.90
C GLY A 253 -22.29 -22.24 28.06
N PHE A 254 -21.17 -22.94 27.87
CA PHE A 254 -20.48 -23.66 28.94
C PHE A 254 -19.99 -22.71 30.04
N ALA A 255 -19.40 -21.56 29.71
CA ALA A 255 -18.94 -20.59 30.69
C ALA A 255 -20.10 -19.96 31.49
N LEU A 256 -21.22 -19.64 30.85
CA LEU A 256 -22.45 -19.19 31.51
C LEU A 256 -23.04 -20.28 32.42
N ALA A 257 -23.10 -21.52 31.94
CA ALA A 257 -23.53 -22.66 32.74
C ALA A 257 -22.61 -22.86 33.95
N LEU A 258 -21.29 -22.69 33.79
CA LEU A 258 -20.31 -22.78 34.86
C LEU A 258 -20.46 -21.63 35.87
N LEU A 259 -20.75 -20.39 35.42
CA LEU A 259 -21.06 -19.27 36.32
C LEU A 259 -22.34 -19.51 37.12
N LEU A 260 -23.39 -20.03 36.47
CA LEU A 260 -24.64 -20.41 37.12
C LEU A 260 -24.42 -21.57 38.10
N PHE A 261 -23.61 -22.56 37.72
CA PHE A 261 -23.23 -23.70 38.55
C PHE A 261 -22.44 -23.25 39.79
N LEU A 262 -21.47 -22.35 39.64
CA LEU A 262 -20.70 -21.77 40.75
C LEU A 262 -21.58 -20.92 41.70
N ARG A 263 -22.69 -20.37 41.19
CA ARG A 263 -23.69 -19.59 41.95
C ARG A 263 -24.82 -20.46 42.54
N TRP A 264 -24.90 -21.73 42.17
CA TRP A 264 -25.99 -22.63 42.56
C TRP A 264 -25.93 -23.02 44.05
N GLY A 265 -26.88 -22.53 44.84
CA GLY A 265 -26.88 -22.64 46.31
C GLY A 265 -26.92 -24.07 46.88
N ARG A 266 -27.44 -25.07 46.14
CA ARG A 266 -27.49 -26.48 46.59
C ARG A 266 -26.18 -27.27 46.43
N PHE A 267 -25.20 -26.77 45.67
CA PHE A 267 -23.87 -27.41 45.59
C PHE A 267 -23.13 -27.40 46.95
N ARG A 268 -23.54 -26.46 47.83
CA ARG A 268 -23.05 -26.27 49.20
C ARG A 268 -23.18 -27.50 50.10
N THR A 269 -23.98 -28.47 49.70
CA THR A 269 -24.31 -29.68 50.48
C THR A 269 -23.54 -30.92 50.00
N TRP A 270 -23.06 -30.96 48.75
CA TRP A 270 -22.47 -32.17 48.14
C TRP A 270 -20.93 -32.22 48.21
N TRP A 271 -20.26 -31.09 48.50
CA TRP A 271 -18.79 -31.04 48.64
C TRP A 271 -18.31 -30.10 49.77
N PRO A 272 -18.31 -30.57 51.04
CA PRO A 272 -18.06 -29.72 52.22
C PRO A 272 -16.68 -29.05 52.25
N ALA A 273 -15.67 -29.65 51.60
CA ALA A 273 -14.31 -29.13 51.54
C ALA A 273 -14.19 -27.80 50.76
N LEU A 274 -14.94 -27.63 49.66
CA LEU A 274 -14.95 -26.39 48.87
C LEU A 274 -15.70 -25.24 49.58
N ARG A 275 -16.48 -25.57 50.62
CA ARG A 275 -17.25 -24.59 51.41
C ARG A 275 -16.34 -23.62 52.17
N ARG A 276 -15.11 -24.04 52.52
CA ARG A 276 -14.14 -23.24 53.31
C ARG A 276 -13.28 -22.30 52.47
N LEU A 277 -13.18 -22.49 51.15
CA LEU A 277 -12.30 -21.71 50.26
C LEU A 277 -13.09 -20.63 49.49
N ARG A 278 -13.56 -19.59 50.19
CA ARG A 278 -14.32 -18.47 49.56
C ARG A 278 -13.47 -17.72 48.52
N SER A 279 -12.18 -17.56 48.77
CA SER A 279 -11.21 -16.90 47.89
C SER A 279 -10.98 -17.66 46.57
N VAL A 280 -10.93 -19.00 46.59
CA VAL A 280 -10.76 -19.82 45.37
C VAL A 280 -11.99 -19.74 44.46
N ARG A 281 -13.20 -19.68 45.02
CA ARG A 281 -14.43 -19.48 44.24
C ARG A 281 -14.53 -18.09 43.64
N ALA A 282 -14.15 -17.05 44.39
CA ALA A 282 -14.06 -15.70 43.85
C ALA A 282 -13.06 -15.62 42.68
N LEU A 283 -11.90 -16.26 42.83
CA LEU A 283 -10.91 -16.36 41.75
C LEU A 283 -11.47 -17.13 40.54
N ALA A 284 -12.14 -18.25 40.75
CA ALA A 284 -12.78 -19.01 39.67
C ALA A 284 -13.87 -18.19 38.95
N HIS A 285 -14.68 -17.41 39.67
CA HIS A 285 -15.65 -16.48 39.07
C HIS A 285 -14.95 -15.43 38.21
N VAL A 286 -13.87 -14.82 38.70
CA VAL A 286 -13.10 -13.84 37.94
C VAL A 286 -12.48 -14.48 36.70
N VAL A 287 -11.92 -15.69 36.81
CA VAL A 287 -11.31 -16.41 35.67
C VAL A 287 -12.36 -16.76 34.62
N VAL A 288 -13.52 -17.29 35.00
CA VAL A 288 -14.60 -17.62 34.06
C VAL A 288 -15.19 -16.35 33.45
N LEU A 289 -15.32 -15.26 34.21
CA LEU A 289 -15.77 -13.97 33.70
C LEU A 289 -14.75 -13.38 32.72
N CYS A 290 -13.45 -13.42 33.03
CA CYS A 290 -12.37 -13.00 32.13
C CYS A 290 -12.35 -13.86 30.84
N TYR A 291 -12.53 -15.18 30.96
CA TYR A 291 -12.65 -16.08 29.81
C TYR A 291 -13.88 -15.75 28.95
N LEU A 292 -15.03 -15.51 29.58
CA LEU A 292 -16.25 -15.12 28.89
C LEU A 292 -16.09 -13.76 28.21
N CYS A 293 -15.52 -12.76 28.88
CA CYS A 293 -15.22 -11.45 28.28
C CYS A 293 -14.23 -11.57 27.10
N TYR A 294 -13.20 -12.42 27.21
CA TYR A 294 -12.26 -12.68 26.12
C TYR A 294 -12.92 -13.38 24.93
N LYS A 295 -13.77 -14.39 25.19
CA LYS A 295 -14.51 -15.10 24.14
C LYS A 295 -15.55 -14.21 23.47
N LEU A 296 -16.33 -13.44 24.23
CA LEU A 296 -17.33 -12.51 23.72
C LEU A 296 -16.71 -11.44 22.81
N LYS A 297 -15.47 -11.01 23.07
CA LYS A 297 -14.71 -10.11 22.17
C LYS A 297 -14.32 -10.74 20.83
N LYS A 298 -14.37 -12.07 20.70
CA LYS A 298 -14.00 -12.82 19.50
C LYS A 298 -15.20 -13.48 18.81
N VAL A 299 -16.42 -13.24 19.28
CA VAL A 299 -17.62 -13.77 18.64
C VAL A 299 -17.85 -13.01 17.34
N ASP A 300 -17.92 -13.75 16.24
CA ASP A 300 -18.30 -13.22 14.95
C ASP A 300 -19.81 -12.99 14.91
N VAL A 301 -20.22 -11.72 15.08
CA VAL A 301 -21.62 -11.33 15.13
C VAL A 301 -22.27 -11.44 13.74
N SER A 302 -21.48 -11.39 12.67
CA SER A 302 -21.95 -11.67 11.30
C SER A 302 -22.42 -13.12 11.09
N LYS A 303 -22.14 -14.00 12.06
CA LYS A 303 -22.52 -15.42 12.05
C LYS A 303 -23.57 -15.78 13.11
N ILE A 304 -24.05 -14.81 13.89
CA ILE A 304 -25.04 -15.05 14.94
C ILE A 304 -26.44 -15.22 14.32
N PRO A 305 -27.25 -16.18 14.80
CA PRO A 305 -28.61 -16.44 14.30
C PRO A 305 -29.67 -15.39 14.69
N SER A 306 -29.29 -14.25 15.30
CA SER A 306 -30.23 -13.23 15.79
C SER A 306 -31.10 -12.64 14.67
N MET A 307 -30.58 -12.57 13.43
CA MET A 307 -31.33 -12.11 12.26
C MET A 307 -32.16 -13.22 11.59
N TYR A 308 -32.21 -14.44 12.14
CA TYR A 308 -32.98 -15.54 11.57
C TYR A 308 -34.50 -15.32 11.66
N GLY A 309 -34.97 -14.68 12.73
CA GLY A 309 -36.39 -14.30 12.85
C GLY A 309 -36.82 -13.40 11.69
N LEU A 310 -35.99 -12.42 11.36
CA LEU A 310 -36.22 -11.52 10.23
C LEU A 310 -36.05 -12.24 8.89
N LYS A 311 -35.05 -13.14 8.78
CA LYS A 311 -34.86 -14.00 7.60
C LYS A 311 -36.09 -14.84 7.28
N TRP A 312 -36.68 -15.47 8.30
CA TRP A 312 -37.90 -16.27 8.18
C TRP A 312 -39.11 -15.41 7.78
N LEU A 313 -39.27 -14.24 8.38
CA LEU A 313 -40.34 -13.28 8.02
C LEU A 313 -40.20 -12.83 6.56
N ILE A 314 -39.00 -12.47 6.12
CA ILE A 314 -38.69 -12.06 4.74
C ILE A 314 -39.01 -13.17 3.76
N GLN A 315 -38.59 -14.40 4.06
CA GLN A 315 -38.89 -15.55 3.22
C GLN A 315 -40.40 -15.81 3.13
N ARG A 316 -41.13 -15.73 4.25
CA ARG A 316 -42.58 -15.95 4.27
C ARG A 316 -43.34 -14.87 3.48
N ARG A 317 -42.96 -13.60 3.62
CA ARG A 317 -43.58 -12.48 2.90
C ARG A 317 -43.26 -12.52 1.40
N ALA A 318 -42.04 -12.89 1.01
CA ALA A 318 -41.67 -13.03 -0.40
C ALA A 318 -42.58 -14.05 -1.14
N LYS A 319 -42.94 -15.15 -0.47
CA LYS A 319 -43.86 -16.16 -1.00
C LYS A 319 -45.30 -15.69 -1.17
N SER A 320 -45.75 -14.71 -0.38
CA SER A 320 -47.14 -14.26 -0.38
C SER A 320 -47.44 -13.18 -1.44
N PHE A 321 -46.44 -12.68 -2.17
CA PHE A 321 -46.63 -11.63 -3.17
C PHE A 321 -47.04 -12.18 -4.53
N SER A 322 -48.04 -11.54 -5.15
CA SER A 322 -48.27 -11.63 -6.60
C SER A 322 -47.14 -10.92 -7.36
N MET A 323 -46.89 -11.31 -8.61
CA MET A 323 -45.83 -10.77 -9.47
C MET A 323 -45.77 -9.23 -9.40
N ILE A 324 -44.71 -8.68 -8.79
CA ILE A 324 -44.46 -7.24 -8.67
C ILE A 324 -43.68 -6.82 -9.93
N GLY A 325 -44.39 -6.71 -11.06
CA GLY A 325 -43.81 -6.42 -12.37
C GLY A 325 -43.03 -7.58 -13.01
N ASP A 326 -42.58 -7.39 -14.24
CA ASP A 326 -41.68 -8.34 -14.90
C ASP A 326 -40.39 -8.51 -14.05
N GLY A 327 -39.88 -9.74 -13.92
CA GLY A 327 -38.61 -10.02 -13.21
C GLY A 327 -38.68 -10.29 -11.70
N PHE A 328 -39.82 -10.03 -11.05
CA PHE A 328 -40.09 -10.49 -9.69
C PHE A 328 -40.73 -11.89 -9.70
N GLU A 329 -39.89 -12.92 -9.65
CA GLU A 329 -40.33 -14.31 -9.46
C GLU A 329 -40.32 -14.65 -7.96
N PRO A 330 -41.48 -14.84 -7.31
CA PRO A 330 -41.57 -14.99 -5.85
C PRO A 330 -40.63 -16.05 -5.25
N GLY A 331 -40.47 -17.19 -5.92
CA GLY A 331 -39.61 -18.29 -5.46
C GLY A 331 -38.10 -17.96 -5.45
N SER A 332 -37.68 -16.92 -6.18
CA SER A 332 -36.27 -16.53 -6.28
C SER A 332 -35.84 -15.43 -5.30
N TRP A 333 -36.81 -14.78 -4.65
CA TRP A 333 -36.60 -13.72 -3.67
C TRP A 333 -36.62 -14.24 -2.22
N GLU A 334 -36.77 -15.55 -2.03
CA GLU A 334 -36.83 -16.20 -0.72
C GLU A 334 -35.54 -16.05 0.09
N LEU A 335 -34.40 -16.19 -0.58
CA LEU A 335 -33.10 -16.15 0.06
C LEU A 335 -32.74 -14.71 0.42
N ASN A 336 -32.33 -14.51 1.66
CA ASN A 336 -31.97 -13.20 2.20
C ASN A 336 -30.93 -13.35 3.32
N ASP A 337 -30.26 -12.25 3.64
CA ASP A 337 -29.21 -12.17 4.66
C ASP A 337 -29.71 -11.70 6.04
N GLY A 338 -31.04 -11.58 6.19
CA GLY A 338 -31.72 -11.01 7.35
C GLY A 338 -32.28 -9.62 7.11
N VAL A 339 -31.82 -8.87 6.10
CA VAL A 339 -32.31 -7.50 5.81
C VAL A 339 -32.62 -7.31 4.33
N VAL A 340 -31.79 -7.85 3.43
CA VAL A 340 -31.89 -7.69 1.98
C VAL A 340 -31.95 -9.07 1.31
N ASN A 341 -32.76 -9.17 0.26
CA ASN A 341 -32.87 -10.39 -0.54
C ASN A 341 -31.60 -10.60 -1.36
N ILE A 342 -31.06 -11.83 -1.42
CA ILE A 342 -29.81 -12.14 -2.12
C ILE A 342 -29.93 -11.80 -3.61
N ARG A 343 -31.08 -12.06 -4.24
CA ARG A 343 -31.32 -11.71 -5.66
C ARG A 343 -31.19 -10.21 -5.92
N SER A 344 -31.56 -9.38 -4.95
CA SER A 344 -31.44 -7.93 -5.03
C SER A 344 -29.99 -7.43 -4.93
N MET A 345 -29.11 -8.19 -4.28
CA MET A 345 -27.70 -7.81 -4.12
C MET A 345 -26.89 -8.04 -5.40
N LEU A 346 -27.28 -8.96 -6.27
CA LEU A 346 -26.41 -9.41 -7.37
C LEU A 346 -26.08 -8.28 -8.35
N ARG A 347 -27.09 -7.50 -8.75
CA ARG A 347 -26.99 -6.34 -9.65
C ARG A 347 -28.31 -5.55 -9.66
N PRO A 348 -28.31 -4.30 -10.16
CA PRO A 348 -29.55 -3.61 -10.53
C PRO A 348 -30.32 -4.38 -11.60
N TRP A 349 -31.63 -4.51 -11.44
CA TRP A 349 -32.54 -5.10 -12.42
C TRP A 349 -33.24 -4.03 -13.27
N PHE A 350 -33.53 -4.33 -14.54
CA PHE A 350 -34.12 -3.41 -15.53
C PHE A 350 -35.41 -3.98 -16.15
N PRO A 351 -36.49 -3.17 -16.32
CA PRO A 351 -37.75 -3.57 -16.97
C PRO A 351 -37.59 -4.01 -18.44
N LYS A 352 -38.54 -4.80 -18.96
CA LYS A 352 -38.60 -5.11 -20.40
C LYS A 352 -39.14 -3.90 -21.22
N PRO A 353 -38.72 -3.72 -22.50
CA PRO A 353 -39.07 -2.54 -23.30
C PRO A 353 -40.58 -2.27 -23.47
N GLN A 354 -41.42 -3.31 -23.50
CA GLN A 354 -42.87 -3.21 -23.74
C GLN A 354 -43.65 -2.59 -22.56
N GLU A 355 -43.10 -2.62 -21.34
CA GLU A 355 -43.71 -1.99 -20.16
C GLU A 355 -43.33 -0.51 -20.04
N MET A 356 -42.12 -0.13 -20.47
CA MET A 356 -41.73 1.29 -20.60
C MET A 356 -42.72 2.05 -21.51
N GLU A 357 -43.14 1.45 -22.63
CA GLU A 357 -44.09 2.08 -23.56
C GLU A 357 -45.51 2.21 -22.99
N LYS A 358 -45.95 1.28 -22.13
CA LYS A 358 -47.27 1.34 -21.45
C LYS A 358 -47.32 2.42 -20.37
N GLU A 359 -46.22 2.71 -19.69
CA GLU A 359 -46.18 3.79 -18.69
C GLU A 359 -45.90 5.16 -19.31
N ILE A 360 -45.10 5.24 -20.39
CA ILE A 360 -44.90 6.48 -21.16
C ILE A 360 -46.23 6.99 -21.75
N THR A 361 -47.15 6.10 -22.10
CA THR A 361 -48.51 6.47 -22.56
C THR A 361 -49.47 6.82 -21.41
N GLY A 362 -49.15 6.49 -20.16
CA GLY A 362 -49.94 6.79 -18.96
C GLY A 362 -49.61 8.13 -18.28
N GLN A 363 -48.43 8.71 -18.53
CA GLN A 363 -48.00 10.01 -17.98
C GLN A 363 -47.64 10.99 -19.09
N ASN A 364 -48.64 11.65 -19.66
CA ASN A 364 -48.44 12.82 -20.52
C ASN A 364 -47.98 14.02 -19.69
N GLN A 365 -46.67 14.18 -19.50
CA GLN A 365 -46.01 15.49 -19.49
C GLN A 365 -44.73 15.43 -20.35
N SER A 366 -44.65 16.38 -21.27
CA SER A 366 -43.83 16.45 -22.48
C SER A 366 -42.33 16.70 -22.25
N ILE A 367 -41.44 15.78 -22.69
CA ILE A 367 -40.01 16.03 -23.07
C ILE A 367 -39.59 14.98 -24.15
N PRO A 368 -38.75 15.31 -25.17
CA PRO A 368 -38.69 14.57 -26.43
C PRO A 368 -37.79 13.32 -26.46
N SER A 369 -38.04 12.53 -27.51
CA SER A 369 -37.63 11.15 -27.82
C SER A 369 -36.13 10.84 -27.80
N ALA A 370 -35.78 9.64 -27.31
CA ALA A 370 -34.44 9.05 -27.41
C ALA A 370 -34.17 8.43 -28.81
N PRO A 371 -32.93 8.46 -29.33
CA PRO A 371 -32.54 7.65 -30.48
C PRO A 371 -32.31 6.20 -30.07
N SER A 372 -32.95 5.29 -30.80
CA SER A 372 -32.88 3.83 -30.68
C SER A 372 -31.47 3.27 -30.95
N LEU A 373 -30.99 2.36 -30.11
CA LEU A 373 -29.91 1.43 -30.41
C LEU A 373 -30.50 0.07 -30.90
N PRO A 374 -29.81 -0.64 -31.81
CA PRO A 374 -30.37 -1.77 -32.55
C PRO A 374 -30.44 -3.07 -31.71
N PRO A 375 -31.35 -3.99 -32.06
CA PRO A 375 -31.58 -5.22 -31.32
C PRO A 375 -30.50 -6.26 -31.66
N THR A 376 -29.79 -6.78 -30.65
CA THR A 376 -28.97 -7.97 -30.82
C THR A 376 -29.89 -9.21 -30.82
N SER A 377 -30.00 -9.81 -31.99
CA SER A 377 -30.59 -11.12 -32.25
C SER A 377 -29.81 -12.23 -31.54
N LEU A 378 -30.51 -13.19 -30.89
CA LEU A 378 -30.54 -14.60 -31.31
C LEU A 378 -31.28 -15.53 -30.32
N SER A 379 -32.19 -16.29 -30.92
CA SER A 379 -32.70 -17.64 -30.62
C SER A 379 -33.31 -17.99 -29.26
N SER A 380 -34.65 -18.02 -29.30
CA SER A 380 -35.53 -18.85 -28.48
C SER A 380 -35.35 -20.35 -28.79
N SER A 381 -34.86 -21.14 -27.84
CA SER A 381 -35.20 -22.57 -27.70
C SER A 381 -34.54 -23.17 -26.46
N CYS A 382 -35.32 -23.43 -25.39
CA CYS A 382 -35.17 -24.67 -24.62
C CYS A 382 -36.35 -24.84 -23.66
N ILE A 383 -37.17 -25.84 -23.99
CA ILE A 383 -38.26 -26.37 -23.17
C ILE A 383 -37.67 -27.25 -22.03
N LEU A 384 -38.34 -27.20 -20.87
CA LEU A 384 -38.40 -28.13 -19.72
C LEU A 384 -37.25 -29.13 -19.51
N GLU A 385 -36.50 -28.98 -18.41
CA GLU A 385 -36.35 -29.98 -17.33
C GLU A 385 -35.41 -29.50 -16.20
N ASP A 386 -35.81 -29.87 -14.98
CA ASP A 386 -35.18 -29.87 -13.66
C ASP A 386 -34.70 -28.58 -12.93
N THR A 387 -35.34 -28.39 -11.78
CA THR A 387 -35.12 -27.39 -10.73
C THR A 387 -33.91 -27.74 -9.84
N SER A 388 -32.92 -26.84 -9.75
CA SER A 388 -32.11 -26.55 -8.52
C SER A 388 -30.83 -25.71 -8.73
N VAL A 389 -30.48 -25.31 -9.95
CA VAL A 389 -29.34 -24.42 -10.20
C VAL A 389 -29.85 -23.14 -10.87
N LEU A 390 -29.70 -21.99 -10.20
CA LEU A 390 -29.94 -20.67 -10.79
C LEU A 390 -29.11 -20.55 -12.08
N ARG A 391 -29.74 -20.72 -13.25
CA ARG A 391 -29.06 -20.64 -14.56
C ARG A 391 -28.42 -19.25 -14.73
N ARG A 392 -27.20 -19.26 -15.28
CA ARG A 392 -26.41 -18.10 -15.69
C ARG A 392 -27.18 -17.21 -16.68
N CYS A 393 -27.36 -15.95 -16.33
CA CYS A 393 -27.57 -14.89 -17.32
C CYS A 393 -26.21 -14.38 -17.81
N GLU A 394 -26.07 -14.09 -19.10
CA GLU A 394 -24.81 -13.75 -19.79
C GLU A 394 -24.05 -12.53 -19.26
N SER A 395 -24.65 -11.71 -18.39
CA SER A 395 -24.02 -10.54 -17.76
C SER A 395 -23.53 -10.76 -16.31
N HIS A 396 -23.44 -12.01 -15.85
CA HIS A 396 -23.09 -12.38 -14.46
C HIS A 396 -21.92 -13.38 -14.42
N ILE A 397 -20.87 -13.07 -13.65
CA ILE A 397 -19.76 -13.98 -13.37
C ILE A 397 -19.55 -14.03 -11.84
N SER A 398 -19.62 -15.23 -11.27
CA SER A 398 -19.29 -15.48 -9.86
C SER A 398 -17.79 -15.67 -9.69
N ILE A 399 -17.17 -14.92 -8.78
CA ILE A 399 -15.72 -14.99 -8.51
C ILE A 399 -15.29 -16.32 -7.84
N GLU A 400 -16.23 -17.14 -7.33
CA GLU A 400 -15.93 -18.49 -6.82
C GLU A 400 -15.26 -19.40 -7.89
N GLU A 401 -15.50 -19.16 -9.19
CA GLU A 401 -14.83 -19.88 -10.29
C GLU A 401 -13.36 -19.49 -10.52
N PHE A 402 -12.83 -18.46 -9.86
CA PHE A 402 -11.41 -18.10 -9.98
C PHE A 402 -10.51 -18.91 -9.04
N ARG A 403 -11.04 -19.47 -7.95
CA ARG A 403 -10.27 -20.29 -7.00
C ARG A 403 -10.04 -21.72 -7.49
N ASP A 404 -11.03 -22.31 -8.17
CA ASP A 404 -10.92 -23.67 -8.72
C ASP A 404 -10.04 -23.75 -10.00
N MET A 405 -9.55 -22.60 -10.48
CA MET A 405 -8.66 -22.52 -11.65
C MET A 405 -7.17 -22.44 -11.27
N GLU A 406 -6.83 -22.28 -9.99
CA GLU A 406 -5.43 -22.27 -9.50
C GLU A 406 -4.86 -23.69 -9.38
N ASP A 407 -5.69 -24.74 -9.38
CA ASP A 407 -5.25 -26.15 -9.22
C ASP A 407 -5.04 -26.91 -10.56
N ASN A 408 -5.24 -26.27 -11.71
CA ASN A 408 -4.99 -26.87 -13.04
C ASN A 408 -3.97 -26.05 -13.83
N ASP A 409 -2.71 -26.13 -13.43
CA ASP A 409 -1.56 -25.73 -14.23
C ASP A 409 -1.50 -26.57 -15.53
N GLU A 410 -1.66 -25.91 -16.69
CA GLU A 410 -0.91 -26.20 -17.95
C GLU A 410 -1.40 -25.44 -19.21
N ARG A 411 -2.32 -24.47 -19.12
CA ARG A 411 -2.61 -23.59 -20.28
C ARG A 411 -2.45 -22.13 -19.93
N GLY A 412 -1.50 -21.48 -20.61
CA GLY A 412 -1.27 -20.04 -20.53
C GLY A 412 -2.56 -19.25 -20.70
N PHE A 413 -3.14 -18.83 -19.57
CA PHE A 413 -4.30 -17.95 -19.52
C PHE A 413 -3.88 -16.69 -18.76
N GLN A 414 -3.84 -15.58 -19.48
CA GLN A 414 -3.75 -14.24 -18.91
C GLN A 414 -4.93 -14.05 -17.94
N PRO A 415 -4.73 -13.65 -16.67
CA PRO A 415 -5.85 -13.38 -15.77
C PRO A 415 -6.74 -12.30 -16.39
N LYS A 416 -7.99 -12.66 -16.72
CA LYS A 416 -8.93 -11.75 -17.39
C LYS A 416 -9.17 -10.52 -16.51
N ARG A 417 -8.76 -9.34 -17.00
CA ARG A 417 -8.97 -8.02 -16.42
C ARG A 417 -10.47 -7.76 -16.15
N PHE A 418 -10.80 -7.05 -15.07
CA PHE A 418 -12.18 -6.58 -14.81
C PHE A 418 -12.61 -5.65 -15.94
N GLU A 419 -13.65 -6.02 -16.68
CA GLU A 419 -14.21 -5.23 -17.76
C GLU A 419 -15.13 -4.15 -17.20
N LYS A 420 -14.97 -2.90 -17.68
CA LYS A 420 -15.89 -1.82 -17.34
C LYS A 420 -17.29 -2.11 -17.86
N GLY A 421 -18.30 -1.71 -17.10
CA GLY A 421 -19.70 -1.91 -17.44
C GLY A 421 -20.29 -3.25 -17.09
N ARG A 422 -19.49 -4.20 -16.58
CA ARG A 422 -19.97 -5.50 -16.12
C ARG A 422 -20.01 -5.57 -14.60
N TRP A 423 -21.09 -6.15 -14.07
CA TRP A 423 -21.24 -6.42 -12.64
C TRP A 423 -20.58 -7.75 -12.29
N TYR A 424 -19.53 -7.69 -11.48
CA TYR A 424 -18.88 -8.85 -10.90
C TYR A 424 -19.48 -9.15 -9.54
N VAL A 425 -19.72 -10.42 -9.23
CA VAL A 425 -20.33 -10.81 -7.95
C VAL A 425 -19.39 -11.71 -7.16
N TYR A 426 -19.08 -11.28 -5.95
CA TYR A 426 -18.41 -12.08 -4.93
C TYR A 426 -19.41 -12.48 -3.87
N ARG A 427 -19.45 -13.77 -3.50
CA ARG A 427 -20.33 -14.24 -2.43
C ARG A 427 -19.54 -14.43 -1.15
N VAL A 428 -20.10 -13.95 -0.05
CA VAL A 428 -19.53 -14.11 1.28
C VAL A 428 -20.53 -14.88 2.13
N ASP A 429 -20.04 -15.94 2.75
CA ASP A 429 -20.79 -16.60 3.81
C ASP A 429 -20.75 -15.70 5.05
N SER A 430 -21.69 -14.76 5.17
CA SER A 430 -21.93 -13.89 6.32
C SER A 430 -23.36 -13.33 6.23
N ASN A 431 -23.91 -12.84 7.33
CA ASN A 431 -25.20 -12.14 7.33
C ASN A 431 -25.03 -10.67 6.86
N HIS A 432 -26.08 -9.85 6.98
CA HIS A 432 -26.06 -8.43 6.56
C HIS A 432 -24.91 -7.58 7.14
N LEU A 433 -24.33 -7.97 8.28
CA LEU A 433 -23.22 -7.27 8.92
C LEU A 433 -21.86 -7.55 8.28
N ALA A 434 -21.81 -8.25 7.14
CA ALA A 434 -20.57 -8.49 6.40
C ALA A 434 -19.80 -7.19 6.10
N GLY A 435 -18.48 -7.20 6.29
CA GLY A 435 -17.62 -6.03 6.11
C GLY A 435 -17.73 -4.95 7.19
N THR A 436 -18.58 -5.12 8.21
CA THR A 436 -18.65 -4.17 9.34
C THR A 436 -17.67 -4.57 10.46
N TYR A 437 -17.54 -3.75 11.50
CA TYR A 437 -16.75 -4.06 12.70
C TYR A 437 -17.14 -5.41 13.36
N TRP A 438 -18.37 -5.85 13.14
CA TRP A 438 -18.94 -7.07 13.69
C TRP A 438 -18.64 -8.34 12.89
N ASP A 439 -17.97 -8.20 11.74
CA ASP A 439 -17.51 -9.30 10.91
C ASP A 439 -16.01 -9.54 11.14
N SER A 440 -15.68 -10.70 11.70
CA SER A 440 -14.29 -11.06 11.99
C SER A 440 -13.42 -11.24 10.74
N HIS A 441 -14.03 -11.47 9.57
CA HIS A 441 -13.36 -11.64 8.28
C HIS A 441 -13.29 -10.34 7.47
N ALA A 442 -13.86 -9.23 7.98
CA ALA A 442 -13.79 -7.93 7.32
C ALA A 442 -12.36 -7.47 6.97
N PRO A 443 -11.32 -7.69 7.81
CA PRO A 443 -9.96 -7.28 7.48
C PRO A 443 -9.42 -7.96 6.22
N ASP A 444 -9.66 -9.27 6.08
CA ASP A 444 -9.24 -10.04 4.90
C ASP A 444 -10.03 -9.65 3.66
N LEU A 445 -11.32 -9.37 3.82
CA LEU A 445 -12.19 -8.85 2.77
C LEU A 445 -11.66 -7.51 2.23
N TYR A 446 -11.37 -6.55 3.11
CA TYR A 446 -10.86 -5.24 2.71
C TYR A 446 -9.45 -5.29 2.15
N LYS A 447 -8.59 -6.14 2.70
CA LYS A 447 -7.25 -6.37 2.13
C LYS A 447 -7.37 -6.85 0.69
N SER A 448 -8.16 -7.90 0.46
CA SER A 448 -8.38 -8.45 -0.89
C SER A 448 -8.97 -7.41 -1.85
N LEU A 449 -9.96 -6.65 -1.37
CA LEU A 449 -10.64 -5.63 -2.17
C LEU A 449 -9.72 -4.45 -2.51
N PHE A 450 -8.95 -3.94 -1.55
CA PHE A 450 -8.03 -2.83 -1.78
C PHE A 450 -6.86 -3.25 -2.65
N THR A 451 -6.36 -4.49 -2.50
CA THR A 451 -5.39 -5.07 -3.44
C THR A 451 -5.96 -5.14 -4.85
N LEU A 452 -7.21 -5.59 -5.00
CA LEU A 452 -7.87 -5.67 -6.31
C LEU A 452 -8.03 -4.29 -6.95
N MET A 453 -8.44 -3.28 -6.16
CA MET A 453 -8.55 -1.90 -6.65
C MET A 453 -7.19 -1.24 -6.94
N SER A 454 -6.14 -1.57 -6.19
CA SER A 454 -4.80 -1.03 -6.42
C SER A 454 -4.11 -1.67 -7.61
N LYS A 455 -4.37 -2.96 -7.87
CA LYS A 455 -3.69 -3.73 -8.90
C LYS A 455 -3.85 -3.12 -10.29
N ASP A 456 -5.02 -2.59 -10.62
CA ASP A 456 -5.22 -1.88 -11.90
C ASP A 456 -4.40 -0.58 -12.01
N LEU A 457 -4.01 0.02 -10.88
CA LEU A 457 -3.21 1.25 -10.82
C LEU A 457 -1.70 1.00 -10.73
N THR A 458 -1.26 -0.20 -10.31
CA THR A 458 0.15 -0.55 -10.07
C THR A 458 0.71 -1.57 -11.05
N ASN A 459 -0.12 -2.19 -11.89
CA ASN A 459 0.35 -3.17 -12.86
C ASN A 459 1.03 -2.47 -14.05
N THR A 460 2.36 -2.54 -14.13
CA THR A 460 3.19 -1.87 -15.16
C THR A 460 3.20 -2.68 -16.44
N LYS A 461 2.91 -2.12 -17.61
CA LYS A 461 3.00 -2.79 -18.91
C LYS A 461 4.35 -3.49 -19.13
N TYR A 462 5.44 -2.86 -18.71
CA TYR A 462 6.80 -3.38 -18.85
C TYR A 462 7.28 -4.05 -17.54
N PRO A 463 8.09 -5.12 -17.61
CA PRO A 463 8.56 -5.81 -16.41
C PRO A 463 9.58 -4.96 -15.64
N ILE A 464 9.68 -5.27 -14.36
CA ILE A 464 10.52 -4.55 -13.40
C ILE A 464 11.69 -5.44 -13.01
N VAL A 465 12.91 -4.96 -13.19
CA VAL A 465 14.14 -5.65 -12.81
C VAL A 465 14.61 -5.11 -11.46
N LEU A 466 14.74 -5.98 -10.46
CA LEU A 466 15.15 -5.63 -9.10
C LEU A 466 16.60 -6.04 -8.84
N LEU A 467 17.47 -5.05 -8.68
CA LEU A 467 18.92 -5.21 -8.48
C LEU A 467 19.27 -4.95 -7.01
N HIS A 468 19.69 -5.99 -6.29
CA HIS A 468 20.06 -5.88 -4.88
C HIS A 468 21.46 -5.24 -4.71
N GLY A 469 21.78 -4.74 -3.52
CA GLY A 469 23.09 -4.13 -3.21
C GLY A 469 24.20 -5.12 -2.82
N VAL A 470 25.24 -4.59 -2.16
CA VAL A 470 26.33 -5.37 -1.56
C VAL A 470 25.76 -6.33 -0.51
N PHE A 471 26.23 -7.57 -0.50
CA PHE A 471 25.69 -8.68 0.33
C PHE A 471 24.19 -8.99 0.15
N GLY A 472 23.54 -8.38 -0.84
CA GLY A 472 22.19 -8.75 -1.22
C GLY A 472 22.14 -10.13 -1.89
N TYR A 473 20.93 -10.64 -2.01
CA TYR A 473 20.63 -11.94 -2.61
C TYR A 473 19.26 -11.86 -3.30
N GLY A 474 19.05 -12.68 -4.33
CA GLY A 474 17.76 -12.79 -5.00
C GLY A 474 16.83 -13.79 -4.29
N ARG A 475 16.12 -14.61 -5.07
CA ARG A 475 15.12 -15.55 -4.55
C ARG A 475 15.74 -16.73 -3.79
N ILE A 476 17.02 -17.03 -4.01
CA ILE A 476 17.74 -18.06 -3.25
C ILE A 476 18.30 -17.42 -1.98
N LYS A 477 17.69 -17.74 -0.83
CA LYS A 477 18.01 -17.10 0.44
C LYS A 477 19.18 -17.79 1.16
N PRO A 478 19.98 -17.05 1.94
CA PRO A 478 21.00 -17.62 2.82
C PRO A 478 20.46 -18.68 3.81
N PHE A 479 21.39 -19.44 4.40
CA PHE A 479 21.11 -20.46 5.41
C PHE A 479 20.08 -21.52 4.96
N TRP A 480 20.37 -22.25 3.88
CA TRP A 480 19.48 -23.29 3.32
C TRP A 480 18.08 -22.77 3.00
N ASN A 481 17.99 -21.54 2.48
CA ASN A 481 16.74 -20.88 2.17
C ASN A 481 15.83 -20.58 3.38
N LEU A 482 16.35 -20.69 4.62
CA LEU A 482 15.61 -20.43 5.86
C LEU A 482 15.64 -18.97 6.31
N TRP A 483 16.54 -18.16 5.73
CA TRP A 483 16.63 -16.75 6.05
C TRP A 483 15.47 -15.94 5.47
N SER A 484 15.34 -14.69 5.91
CA SER A 484 14.34 -13.76 5.37
C SER A 484 14.66 -13.38 3.91
N PRO A 485 13.64 -13.15 3.06
CA PRO A 485 13.82 -12.56 1.73
C PRO A 485 14.57 -11.23 1.78
N TYR A 486 15.25 -10.85 0.70
CA TYR A 486 15.85 -9.52 0.57
C TYR A 486 14.79 -8.48 0.18
N TRP A 487 13.98 -8.81 -0.83
CA TRP A 487 12.87 -8.00 -1.31
C TRP A 487 11.55 -8.44 -0.66
N PRO A 488 10.53 -7.56 -0.56
CA PRO A 488 9.20 -7.96 -0.11
C PRO A 488 8.45 -8.73 -1.23
N GLU A 489 8.94 -9.91 -1.60
CA GLU A 489 8.49 -10.69 -2.78
C GLU A 489 6.97 -10.86 -2.86
N GLU A 490 6.32 -11.26 -1.76
CA GLU A 490 4.86 -11.43 -1.71
C GLU A 490 4.09 -10.13 -2.03
N ALA A 491 4.60 -8.98 -1.57
CA ALA A 491 3.97 -7.70 -1.85
C ALA A 491 4.21 -7.26 -3.30
N LEU A 492 5.43 -7.46 -3.82
CA LEU A 492 5.75 -7.15 -5.22
C LEU A 492 4.85 -7.94 -6.18
N ASP A 493 4.71 -9.25 -5.95
CA ASP A 493 3.91 -10.15 -6.78
C ASP A 493 2.40 -9.85 -6.66
N GLN A 494 1.94 -9.32 -5.53
CA GLN A 494 0.56 -8.83 -5.37
C GLN A 494 0.30 -7.50 -6.10
N LEU A 495 1.27 -6.59 -6.09
CA LEU A 495 1.14 -5.24 -6.66
C LEU A 495 1.28 -5.24 -8.19
N ASN A 496 2.16 -6.08 -8.73
CA ASN A 496 2.43 -6.15 -10.16
C ASN A 496 2.35 -7.59 -10.63
N THR A 497 1.33 -7.89 -11.44
CA THR A 497 1.22 -9.19 -12.12
C THR A 497 2.13 -9.30 -13.32
N ASN A 498 2.53 -8.16 -13.90
CA ASN A 498 3.59 -8.15 -14.91
C ASN A 498 4.91 -8.46 -14.21
N LYS A 499 5.74 -9.30 -14.84
CA LYS A 499 6.83 -10.03 -14.17
C LYS A 499 7.78 -9.11 -13.38
N ASN A 500 7.87 -9.33 -12.06
CA ASN A 500 8.94 -8.79 -11.22
C ASN A 500 10.17 -9.71 -11.32
N LEU A 501 11.21 -9.23 -11.98
CA LEU A 501 12.44 -9.96 -12.29
C LEU A 501 13.50 -9.65 -11.23
N ILE A 502 13.63 -10.54 -10.25
CA ILE A 502 14.66 -10.44 -9.21
C ILE A 502 15.91 -11.14 -9.73
N VAL A 503 17.00 -10.37 -9.89
CA VAL A 503 18.28 -10.87 -10.38
C VAL A 503 19.21 -11.28 -9.23
N GLU A 504 20.13 -12.18 -9.52
CA GLU A 504 21.13 -12.71 -8.59
C GLU A 504 22.51 -12.15 -8.96
N LEU A 505 23.07 -11.27 -8.13
CA LEU A 505 24.29 -10.53 -8.45
C LEU A 505 25.44 -10.93 -7.53
N GLY A 506 26.67 -10.77 -8.02
CA GLY A 506 27.87 -10.93 -7.22
C GLY A 506 27.84 -10.02 -5.99
N ALA A 507 28.03 -10.61 -4.80
CA ALA A 507 27.87 -9.92 -3.53
C ALA A 507 28.85 -8.73 -3.36
N LEU A 508 30.03 -8.82 -4.00
CA LEU A 508 31.11 -7.82 -3.98
C LEU A 508 31.73 -7.55 -5.37
N SER A 509 31.16 -8.11 -6.45
CA SER A 509 31.56 -7.82 -7.83
C SER A 509 31.47 -6.31 -8.14
N SER A 510 32.21 -5.83 -9.13
CA SER A 510 32.13 -4.43 -9.60
C SER A 510 30.78 -4.08 -10.23
N ASP A 511 30.52 -2.78 -10.41
CA ASP A 511 29.34 -2.30 -11.15
C ASP A 511 29.30 -2.90 -12.57
N HIS A 512 30.47 -2.96 -13.24
CA HIS A 512 30.60 -3.52 -14.60
C HIS A 512 30.28 -5.01 -14.63
N ASP A 513 30.92 -5.79 -13.76
CA ASP A 513 30.69 -7.23 -13.69
C ASP A 513 29.22 -7.55 -13.41
N ARG A 514 28.62 -6.83 -12.45
CA ARG A 514 27.22 -7.01 -12.08
C ARG A 514 26.28 -6.59 -13.21
N ALA A 515 26.61 -5.55 -13.98
CA ALA A 515 25.83 -5.17 -15.15
C ALA A 515 25.87 -6.27 -16.24
N CYS A 516 27.03 -6.86 -16.51
CA CYS A 516 27.14 -8.03 -17.39
C CYS A 516 26.32 -9.23 -16.86
N GLU A 517 26.40 -9.52 -15.56
CA GLU A 517 25.60 -10.57 -14.91
C GLU A 517 24.09 -10.34 -15.07
N VAL A 518 23.61 -9.09 -14.92
CA VAL A 518 22.19 -8.74 -15.14
C VAL A 518 21.79 -8.99 -16.59
N PHE A 519 22.59 -8.50 -17.54
CA PHE A 519 22.29 -8.61 -18.96
C PHE A 519 22.07 -10.07 -19.37
N TYR A 520 23.03 -10.95 -19.06
CA TYR A 520 22.93 -12.37 -19.44
C TYR A 520 21.92 -13.16 -18.62
N GLN A 521 21.53 -12.70 -17.42
CA GLN A 521 20.37 -13.28 -16.72
C GLN A 521 19.05 -12.97 -17.41
N LEU A 522 18.89 -11.74 -17.91
CA LEU A 522 17.67 -11.32 -18.60
C LEU A 522 17.60 -11.86 -20.02
N TYR A 523 18.69 -11.72 -20.77
CA TYR A 523 18.80 -12.05 -22.19
C TYR A 523 19.14 -13.52 -22.46
N GLY A 524 19.81 -14.19 -21.51
CA GLY A 524 20.30 -15.56 -21.65
C GLY A 524 21.67 -15.64 -22.31
N GLY A 525 22.39 -16.74 -22.08
CA GLY A 525 23.75 -16.97 -22.60
C GLY A 525 24.81 -17.08 -21.51
N GLN A 526 26.08 -17.14 -21.92
CA GLN A 526 27.21 -17.14 -21.01
C GLN A 526 27.63 -15.71 -20.71
N VAL A 527 27.78 -15.37 -19.42
CA VAL A 527 28.28 -14.06 -19.01
C VAL A 527 29.65 -13.81 -19.64
N ASP A 528 29.76 -12.75 -20.43
CA ASP A 528 31.01 -12.22 -20.96
C ASP A 528 31.25 -10.85 -20.33
N TYR A 529 32.28 -10.75 -19.47
CA TYR A 529 32.68 -9.50 -18.83
C TYR A 529 33.49 -8.59 -19.78
N GLY A 530 33.82 -9.07 -20.97
CA GLY A 530 34.66 -8.39 -21.96
C GLY A 530 36.13 -8.71 -21.79
N GLU A 531 36.80 -9.01 -22.91
CA GLU A 531 38.21 -9.41 -22.95
C GLU A 531 39.14 -8.35 -22.35
N VAL A 532 39.01 -7.09 -22.79
CA VAL A 532 39.86 -5.97 -22.35
C VAL A 532 39.67 -5.68 -20.86
N HIS A 533 38.42 -5.65 -20.40
CA HIS A 533 38.08 -5.44 -18.99
C HIS A 533 38.69 -6.54 -18.12
N SER A 534 38.44 -7.80 -18.48
CA SER A 534 38.88 -8.96 -17.70
C SER A 534 40.40 -9.09 -17.64
N HIS A 535 41.09 -8.75 -18.73
CA HIS A 535 42.56 -8.70 -18.75
C HIS A 535 43.10 -7.60 -17.82
N LYS A 536 42.50 -6.40 -17.85
CA LYS A 536 42.88 -5.27 -16.98
C LYS A 536 42.63 -5.57 -15.50
N ALA A 537 41.48 -6.18 -15.18
CA ALA A 537 41.08 -6.52 -13.82
C ALA A 537 41.75 -7.82 -13.30
N GLY A 538 42.24 -8.67 -14.19
CA GLY A 538 42.96 -9.90 -13.85
C GLY A 538 42.08 -11.10 -13.48
N HIS A 539 40.80 -11.09 -13.82
CA HIS A 539 39.85 -12.19 -13.61
C HIS A 539 39.52 -12.92 -14.92
N ALA A 540 38.71 -13.99 -14.84
CA ALA A 540 38.29 -14.72 -16.03
C ALA A 540 37.25 -13.92 -16.85
N GLN A 541 37.35 -13.95 -18.19
CA GLN A 541 36.41 -13.27 -19.08
C GLN A 541 34.98 -13.82 -19.02
N PHE A 542 34.84 -15.13 -18.88
CA PHE A 542 33.54 -15.78 -18.90
C PHE A 542 33.08 -16.19 -17.51
N GLY A 543 31.82 -15.92 -17.20
CA GLY A 543 31.15 -16.27 -15.96
C GLY A 543 30.14 -17.41 -16.12
N THR A 544 29.05 -17.33 -15.35
CA THR A 544 27.96 -18.31 -15.33
C THR A 544 27.22 -18.34 -16.67
N THR A 545 26.73 -19.53 -17.06
CA THR A 545 25.87 -19.69 -18.24
C THR A 545 24.40 -19.79 -17.83
N TYR A 546 23.58 -18.85 -18.31
CA TYR A 546 22.14 -18.82 -18.11
C TYR A 546 21.44 -19.41 -19.33
N LYS A 547 21.05 -20.70 -19.23
CA LYS A 547 20.37 -21.40 -20.31
C LYS A 547 18.94 -20.89 -20.56
N TYR A 548 18.28 -20.41 -19.52
CA TYR A 548 16.91 -19.91 -19.57
C TYR A 548 16.89 -18.42 -19.20
N PRO A 549 16.61 -17.52 -20.16
CA PRO A 549 16.51 -16.08 -19.88
C PRO A 549 15.31 -15.76 -18.99
N LEU A 550 15.49 -14.84 -18.04
CA LEU A 550 14.40 -14.31 -17.24
C LEU A 550 13.41 -13.48 -18.10
N HIS A 551 13.91 -12.83 -19.16
CA HIS A 551 13.11 -12.01 -20.07
C HIS A 551 13.58 -12.09 -21.53
N SER A 552 13.31 -13.23 -22.18
CA SER A 552 13.64 -13.48 -23.59
C SER A 552 13.24 -12.37 -24.60
N PRO A 553 12.06 -11.72 -24.51
CA PRO A 553 11.67 -10.72 -25.52
C PRO A 553 12.28 -9.32 -25.30
N TRP A 554 13.23 -9.15 -24.38
CA TRP A 554 13.83 -7.86 -24.04
C TRP A 554 14.44 -7.17 -25.26
N SER A 555 13.98 -5.95 -25.54
CA SER A 555 14.33 -5.17 -26.74
C SER A 555 13.81 -3.74 -26.61
N ALA A 556 14.11 -2.86 -27.57
CA ALA A 556 13.53 -1.51 -27.64
C ALA A 556 11.98 -1.49 -27.72
N SER A 557 11.36 -2.56 -28.24
CA SER A 557 9.89 -2.73 -28.26
C SER A 557 9.32 -3.26 -26.95
N ASN A 558 10.13 -3.99 -26.18
CA ASN A 558 9.78 -4.54 -24.87
C ASN A 558 10.81 -4.08 -23.83
N PRO A 559 10.85 -2.77 -23.51
CA PRO A 559 11.77 -2.25 -22.52
C PRO A 559 11.46 -2.73 -21.11
N VAL A 560 12.35 -2.42 -20.17
CA VAL A 560 12.19 -2.73 -18.76
C VAL A 560 12.32 -1.50 -17.87
N HIS A 561 11.80 -1.59 -16.64
CA HIS A 561 12.10 -0.65 -15.57
C HIS A 561 13.20 -1.23 -14.68
N LEU A 562 14.21 -0.43 -14.32
CA LEU A 562 15.26 -0.83 -13.39
C LEU A 562 15.00 -0.25 -12.00
N ILE A 563 15.03 -1.09 -10.98
CA ILE A 563 15.01 -0.67 -9.57
C ILE A 563 16.23 -1.24 -8.86
N GLY A 564 17.15 -0.37 -8.46
CA GLY A 564 18.37 -0.74 -7.76
C GLY A 564 18.36 -0.27 -6.31
N HIS A 565 18.51 -1.20 -5.36
CA HIS A 565 18.70 -0.86 -3.95
C HIS A 565 20.19 -0.83 -3.59
N SER A 566 20.62 0.16 -2.81
CA SER A 566 22.02 0.34 -2.40
C SER A 566 22.94 0.32 -3.64
N PHE A 567 24.01 -0.48 -3.64
CA PHE A 567 24.91 -0.64 -4.79
C PHE A 567 24.21 -1.17 -6.06
N GLY A 568 23.03 -1.78 -5.95
CA GLY A 568 22.19 -2.10 -7.11
C GLY A 568 21.77 -0.86 -7.92
N GLY A 569 21.71 0.32 -7.29
CA GLY A 569 21.43 1.59 -7.97
C GLY A 569 22.54 2.02 -8.93
N THR A 570 23.80 1.88 -8.53
CA THR A 570 24.95 2.16 -9.41
C THR A 570 25.14 1.06 -10.45
N THR A 571 24.83 -0.20 -10.11
CA THR A 571 24.78 -1.30 -11.08
C THR A 571 23.71 -1.04 -12.16
N ALA A 572 22.55 -0.52 -11.79
CA ALA A 572 21.51 -0.15 -12.76
C ALA A 572 21.96 0.98 -13.70
N LEU A 573 22.71 1.97 -13.18
CA LEU A 573 23.32 3.00 -14.01
C LEU A 573 24.32 2.39 -14.99
N GLU A 574 25.20 1.53 -14.51
CA GLU A 574 26.21 0.89 -15.35
C GLU A 574 25.58 0.02 -16.45
N LEU A 575 24.58 -0.78 -16.12
CA LEU A 575 23.82 -1.56 -17.09
C LEU A 575 23.21 -0.67 -18.17
N TYR A 576 22.62 0.47 -17.78
CA TYR A 576 22.08 1.42 -18.73
C TYR A 576 23.15 1.96 -19.68
N GLN A 577 24.35 2.28 -19.19
CA GLN A 577 25.46 2.76 -20.01
C GLN A 577 26.00 1.68 -20.98
N LEU A 578 26.12 0.42 -20.54
CA LEU A 578 26.52 -0.69 -21.40
C LEU A 578 25.48 -0.97 -22.50
N ILE A 579 24.20 -0.80 -22.19
CA ILE A 579 23.09 -0.89 -23.14
C ILE A 579 23.12 0.26 -24.15
N CYS A 580 23.39 1.51 -23.73
CA CYS A 580 23.44 2.65 -24.64
C CYS A 580 24.64 2.58 -25.60
N SER A 581 25.76 2.02 -25.14
CA SER A 581 26.98 1.85 -25.95
C SER A 581 27.00 0.57 -26.80
N ASP A 582 25.92 -0.21 -26.79
CA ASP A 582 25.83 -1.55 -27.40
C ASP A 582 27.02 -2.46 -27.09
N PHE A 583 27.47 -2.45 -25.83
CA PHE A 583 28.62 -3.23 -25.38
C PHE A 583 28.50 -4.72 -25.73
N PHE A 584 27.27 -5.26 -25.66
CA PHE A 584 26.96 -6.67 -25.92
C PHE A 584 26.79 -7.01 -27.41
N LYS A 585 26.86 -6.02 -28.31
CA LYS A 585 26.77 -6.18 -29.78
C LYS A 585 25.46 -6.84 -30.23
N VAL A 586 24.34 -6.43 -29.62
CA VAL A 586 23.00 -6.94 -29.92
C VAL A 586 22.09 -5.89 -30.55
N GLY A 587 22.61 -4.71 -30.89
CA GLY A 587 21.82 -3.56 -31.34
C GLY A 587 21.05 -2.90 -30.20
N SER A 588 21.58 -2.98 -28.98
CA SER A 588 21.00 -2.34 -27.80
C SER A 588 21.21 -0.82 -27.80
N ASN A 589 20.25 -0.09 -27.23
CA ASN A 589 20.28 1.38 -27.13
C ASN A 589 19.43 1.87 -25.94
N HIS A 590 19.37 3.19 -25.74
CA HIS A 590 18.63 3.81 -24.63
C HIS A 590 17.13 3.42 -24.56
N GLU A 591 16.50 2.95 -25.65
CA GLU A 591 15.07 2.61 -25.68
C GLU A 591 14.76 1.29 -24.99
N TRP A 592 15.77 0.48 -24.63
CA TRP A 592 15.58 -0.81 -23.94
C TRP A 592 15.23 -0.65 -22.45
N ILE A 593 15.36 0.56 -21.92
CA ILE A 593 15.11 0.89 -20.51
C ILE A 593 14.19 2.12 -20.46
N THR A 594 13.08 2.02 -19.72
CA THR A 594 12.07 3.10 -19.62
C THR A 594 12.37 4.04 -18.44
N SER A 595 12.77 3.49 -17.30
CA SER A 595 13.10 4.25 -16.10
C SER A 595 14.15 3.57 -15.25
N LEU A 596 14.85 4.37 -14.44
CA LEU A 596 15.78 3.92 -13.43
C LEU A 596 15.39 4.52 -12.08
N VAL A 597 15.15 3.64 -11.10
CA VAL A 597 14.87 4.01 -9.72
C VAL A 597 16.01 3.52 -8.83
N SER A 598 16.62 4.43 -8.08
CA SER A 598 17.62 4.11 -7.08
C SER A 598 17.01 4.24 -5.68
N ILE A 599 17.14 3.21 -4.84
CA ILE A 599 16.71 3.23 -3.44
C ILE A 599 17.94 3.14 -2.56
N ALA A 600 18.21 4.17 -1.75
CA ALA A 600 19.40 4.26 -0.90
C ALA A 600 20.73 4.05 -1.66
N GLY A 601 20.76 4.38 -2.96
CA GLY A 601 21.91 4.09 -3.81
C GLY A 601 23.07 5.09 -3.61
N PRO A 602 24.33 4.63 -3.59
CA PRO A 602 25.49 5.50 -3.52
C PRO A 602 25.82 6.06 -4.91
N LEU A 603 24.93 6.87 -5.49
CA LEU A 603 25.07 7.39 -6.87
C LEU A 603 26.34 8.23 -7.06
N THR A 604 26.91 8.75 -5.98
CA THR A 604 28.20 9.47 -5.94
C THR A 604 29.21 8.80 -5.00
N GLY A 605 29.02 7.51 -4.67
CA GLY A 605 29.90 6.74 -3.79
C GLY A 605 29.57 6.87 -2.31
N SER A 606 30.39 6.28 -1.44
CA SER A 606 30.22 6.30 0.01
C SER A 606 31.55 6.49 0.72
N THR A 607 31.57 7.35 1.74
CA THR A 607 32.76 7.53 2.60
C THR A 607 33.00 6.32 3.49
N MET A 608 32.10 5.32 3.50
CA MET A 608 32.31 4.04 4.16
C MET A 608 33.55 3.30 3.63
N SER A 609 33.87 3.42 2.34
CA SER A 609 35.08 2.81 1.77
C SER A 609 36.35 3.37 2.42
N HIS A 610 36.41 4.68 2.66
CA HIS A 610 37.52 5.30 3.40
C HIS A 610 37.57 4.89 4.87
N LEU A 611 36.41 4.74 5.52
CA LEU A 611 36.32 4.24 6.90
C LEU A 611 36.92 2.82 7.03
N PHE A 612 36.79 2.01 5.99
CA PHE A 612 37.38 0.68 5.93
C PHE A 612 38.86 0.68 5.52
N GLY A 613 39.49 1.85 5.33
CA GLY A 613 40.91 1.97 5.04
C GLY A 613 41.25 1.84 3.57
N LEU A 614 40.33 2.22 2.68
CA LEU A 614 40.59 2.34 1.25
C LEU A 614 41.00 3.79 0.92
N ASN A 615 42.24 3.99 0.45
CA ASN A 615 42.75 5.31 0.05
C ASN A 615 43.43 5.19 -1.32
N ASP A 616 43.16 6.13 -2.22
CA ASP A 616 43.79 6.21 -3.56
C ASP A 616 43.82 4.86 -4.31
N PHE A 617 42.69 4.15 -4.34
CA PHE A 617 42.56 2.83 -4.98
C PHE A 617 43.44 1.72 -4.39
N HIS A 618 43.98 1.93 -3.19
CA HIS A 618 44.79 0.96 -2.48
C HIS A 618 44.20 0.64 -1.11
N MET A 619 44.08 -0.66 -0.83
CA MET A 619 43.68 -1.15 0.49
C MET A 619 44.85 -0.97 1.46
N VAL A 620 44.65 -0.20 2.54
CA VAL A 620 45.68 -0.01 3.57
C VAL A 620 45.93 -1.34 4.29
N PRO A 621 47.18 -1.85 4.34
CA PRO A 621 47.51 -3.08 5.05
C PRO A 621 47.08 -3.02 6.52
N TYR A 622 46.51 -4.12 7.01
CA TYR A 622 46.04 -4.29 8.40
C TYR A 622 44.93 -3.31 8.85
N SER A 623 44.34 -2.56 7.91
CA SER A 623 43.12 -1.81 8.17
C SER A 623 41.94 -2.74 8.50
N PHE A 624 40.86 -2.15 9.02
CA PHE A 624 39.63 -2.90 9.28
C PHE A 624 39.05 -3.53 7.99
N GLY A 625 39.09 -2.80 6.86
CA GLY A 625 38.68 -3.32 5.56
C GLY A 625 39.58 -4.44 5.05
N HIS A 626 40.89 -4.35 5.28
CA HIS A 626 41.80 -5.45 4.95
C HIS A 626 41.49 -6.72 5.77
N PHE A 627 41.25 -6.58 7.08
CA PHE A 627 40.86 -7.70 7.94
C PHE A 627 39.53 -8.32 7.50
N LEU A 628 38.52 -7.49 7.22
CA LEU A 628 37.21 -7.92 6.75
C LEU A 628 37.31 -8.60 5.38
N GLY A 629 38.03 -8.00 4.43
CA GLY A 629 38.28 -8.54 3.09
C GLY A 629 39.02 -9.87 3.13
N ALA A 630 40.06 -10.00 3.96
CA ALA A 630 40.76 -11.26 4.18
C ALA A 630 39.84 -12.35 4.77
N THR A 631 38.99 -11.99 5.74
CA THR A 631 38.02 -12.92 6.34
C THR A 631 36.99 -13.40 5.31
N LEU A 632 36.42 -12.48 4.54
CA LEU A 632 35.45 -12.80 3.47
C LEU A 632 36.11 -13.60 2.35
N GLY A 633 37.36 -13.29 2.00
CA GLY A 633 38.13 -14.03 1.02
C GLY A 633 38.46 -15.46 1.48
N ILE A 634 38.79 -15.65 2.76
CA ILE A 634 38.97 -16.99 3.35
C ILE A 634 37.66 -17.78 3.25
N TRP A 635 36.53 -17.15 3.58
CA TRP A 635 35.21 -17.77 3.41
C TRP A 635 34.90 -18.09 1.94
N PHE A 636 35.21 -17.17 1.02
CA PHE A 636 35.09 -17.37 -0.42
C PHE A 636 35.84 -18.63 -0.88
N LYS A 637 37.06 -18.81 -0.37
CA LYS A 637 37.84 -20.01 -0.62
C LYS A 637 37.25 -21.27 0.00
N PHE A 638 36.76 -21.21 1.24
CA PHE A 638 36.13 -22.37 1.86
C PHE A 638 34.91 -22.85 1.06
N TYR A 639 34.03 -21.95 0.61
CA TYR A 639 32.84 -22.38 -0.15
C TYR A 639 33.15 -22.84 -1.58
N THR A 640 34.21 -22.32 -2.21
CA THR A 640 34.66 -22.82 -3.53
C THR A 640 35.20 -24.24 -3.44
N GLN A 641 35.81 -24.61 -2.32
CA GLN A 641 36.29 -25.98 -2.05
C GLN A 641 35.18 -26.92 -1.55
N TRP A 642 34.21 -26.40 -0.78
CA TRP A 642 33.14 -27.17 -0.15
C TRP A 642 31.78 -26.64 -0.62
N PRO A 643 31.19 -27.20 -1.70
CA PRO A 643 29.98 -26.68 -2.32
C PRO A 643 28.78 -26.54 -1.37
N LEU A 644 28.71 -27.35 -0.30
CA LEU A 644 27.66 -27.25 0.72
C LEU A 644 27.60 -25.88 1.39
N LEU A 645 28.73 -25.16 1.50
CA LEU A 645 28.78 -23.83 2.11
C LEU A 645 28.12 -22.75 1.24
N ARG A 646 27.88 -22.99 -0.06
CA ARG A 646 27.09 -22.08 -0.91
C ARG A 646 25.66 -21.90 -0.41
N HIS A 647 25.10 -22.91 0.26
CA HIS A 647 23.79 -22.80 0.89
C HIS A 647 23.78 -21.91 2.14
N VAL A 648 24.93 -21.65 2.76
CA VAL A 648 25.04 -20.69 3.86
C VAL A 648 24.98 -19.28 3.31
N PHE A 649 25.88 -18.95 2.37
CA PHE A 649 25.88 -17.68 1.63
C PHE A 649 26.73 -17.82 0.36
N ASP A 650 26.15 -17.60 -0.81
CA ASP A 650 26.85 -17.65 -2.10
C ASP A 650 27.29 -16.24 -2.52
N PHE A 651 28.60 -16.03 -2.68
CA PHE A 651 29.14 -14.75 -3.15
C PHE A 651 28.88 -14.51 -4.64
N ARG A 652 28.64 -15.57 -5.43
CA ARG A 652 28.35 -15.50 -6.87
C ARG A 652 29.41 -14.78 -7.70
N MET A 653 30.68 -15.01 -7.38
CA MET A 653 31.83 -14.39 -8.07
C MET A 653 32.68 -15.45 -8.81
N PRO A 654 32.14 -16.15 -9.83
CA PRO A 654 32.84 -17.23 -10.52
C PRO A 654 34.12 -16.76 -11.24
N GLN A 655 34.17 -15.50 -11.69
CA GLN A 655 35.31 -14.92 -12.40
C GLN A 655 36.59 -14.87 -11.55
N TRP A 656 36.45 -14.83 -10.23
CA TRP A 656 37.55 -14.78 -9.27
C TRP A 656 38.03 -16.17 -8.79
N GLN A 657 37.42 -17.27 -9.25
CA GLN A 657 37.76 -18.64 -8.82
C GLN A 657 39.22 -19.06 -9.12
N ARG A 658 39.90 -18.37 -10.04
CA ARG A 658 41.33 -18.63 -10.35
C ARG A 658 42.26 -18.27 -9.18
N VAL A 659 41.82 -17.44 -8.24
CA VAL A 659 42.59 -17.05 -7.06
C VAL A 659 42.48 -18.16 -6.00
N SER A 660 43.46 -19.07 -5.98
CA SER A 660 43.34 -20.34 -5.25
C SER A 660 44.20 -20.43 -3.99
N THR A 661 45.14 -19.52 -3.72
CA THR A 661 46.05 -19.63 -2.56
C THR A 661 45.60 -18.76 -1.37
N PHE A 662 45.66 -19.30 -0.15
CA PHE A 662 45.29 -18.52 1.07
C PHE A 662 46.21 -17.32 1.27
N ARG A 663 47.50 -17.46 0.90
CA ARG A 663 48.49 -16.39 0.96
C ARG A 663 48.10 -15.21 0.07
N GLU A 664 47.58 -15.46 -1.13
CA GLU A 664 47.14 -14.40 -2.04
C GLU A 664 45.88 -13.70 -1.52
N ILE A 665 44.92 -14.46 -0.97
CA ILE A 665 43.66 -13.94 -0.44
C ILE A 665 43.86 -13.00 0.76
N VAL A 666 44.73 -13.39 1.70
CA VAL A 666 44.99 -12.63 2.93
C VAL A 666 46.02 -11.52 2.69
N SER A 667 46.69 -11.51 1.53
CA SER A 667 47.67 -10.48 1.22
C SER A 667 46.99 -9.18 0.81
N PRO A 668 47.40 -8.02 1.36
CA PRO A 668 46.92 -6.71 0.90
C PRO A 668 47.34 -6.43 -0.55
N SER A 669 48.36 -7.14 -1.05
CA SER A 669 48.84 -7.07 -2.43
C SER A 669 48.39 -8.25 -3.30
N GLY A 670 47.45 -9.06 -2.81
CA GLY A 670 46.82 -10.13 -3.59
C GLY A 670 46.07 -9.60 -4.81
N ARG A 671 45.81 -10.46 -5.81
CA ARG A 671 45.16 -10.04 -7.06
C ARG A 671 43.79 -9.38 -6.86
N ILE A 672 42.97 -9.93 -5.98
CA ILE A 672 41.64 -9.39 -5.62
C ILE A 672 41.78 -7.99 -4.98
N ASN A 673 42.70 -7.84 -4.02
CA ASN A 673 42.89 -6.56 -3.30
C ASN A 673 43.65 -5.50 -4.11
N ARG A 674 44.40 -5.90 -5.15
CA ARG A 674 45.07 -4.99 -6.09
C ARG A 674 44.16 -4.55 -7.22
N SER A 675 43.19 -5.37 -7.60
CA SER A 675 42.22 -5.01 -8.63
C SER A 675 41.29 -3.92 -8.10
N THR A 676 41.05 -2.89 -8.90
CA THR A 676 40.04 -1.86 -8.63
C THR A 676 38.63 -2.33 -9.02
N ASP A 677 38.49 -3.59 -9.42
CA ASP A 677 37.28 -4.18 -9.98
C ASP A 677 36.46 -4.93 -8.93
N LEU A 678 36.14 -4.24 -7.83
CA LEU A 678 35.23 -4.71 -6.78
C LEU A 678 34.33 -3.57 -6.32
N ALA A 679 33.17 -3.93 -5.76
CA ALA A 679 32.19 -2.97 -5.24
C ALA A 679 32.82 -1.91 -4.32
N VAL A 680 33.73 -2.32 -3.43
CA VAL A 680 34.38 -1.42 -2.46
C VAL A 680 35.17 -0.28 -3.12
N PHE A 681 35.75 -0.52 -4.30
CA PHE A 681 36.49 0.48 -5.07
C PHE A 681 35.55 1.35 -5.91
N ASN A 682 34.51 0.78 -6.54
CA ASN A 682 33.53 1.57 -7.30
C ASN A 682 32.70 2.50 -6.39
N LEU A 683 32.61 2.17 -5.09
CA LEU A 683 32.00 3.02 -4.07
C LEU A 683 32.88 4.22 -3.66
N LEU A 684 34.15 4.31 -4.08
CA LEU A 684 34.96 5.49 -3.76
C LEU A 684 34.35 6.73 -4.41
N PRO A 685 34.08 7.82 -3.66
CA PRO A 685 33.42 9.00 -4.22
C PRO A 685 34.12 9.58 -5.44
N ARG A 686 35.46 9.71 -5.40
CA ARG A 686 36.25 10.21 -6.53
C ARG A 686 36.10 9.37 -7.80
N GLU A 687 36.15 8.04 -7.66
CA GLU A 687 35.97 7.12 -8.78
C GLU A 687 34.57 7.22 -9.35
N ARG A 688 33.56 7.18 -8.47
CA ARG A 688 32.15 7.25 -8.88
C ARG A 688 31.84 8.57 -9.59
N MET A 689 32.38 9.71 -9.10
CA MET A 689 32.24 11.02 -9.76
C MET A 689 32.91 11.07 -11.14
N THR A 690 34.08 10.43 -11.28
CA THR A 690 34.78 10.33 -12.57
C THR A 690 33.95 9.53 -13.57
N ARG A 691 33.35 8.42 -13.13
CA ARG A 691 32.41 7.63 -13.96
C ARG A 691 31.13 8.40 -14.27
N ASN A 692 30.61 9.16 -13.30
CA ASN A 692 29.41 9.97 -13.50
C ASN A 692 29.61 11.07 -14.56
N ALA A 693 30.83 11.60 -14.71
CA ALA A 693 31.17 12.56 -15.75
C ALA A 693 31.09 11.98 -17.18
N GLN A 694 31.05 10.65 -17.31
CA GLN A 694 31.02 9.93 -18.59
C GLN A 694 29.63 9.36 -18.92
N LEU A 695 28.60 9.66 -18.12
CA LEU A 695 27.25 9.15 -18.36
C LEU A 695 26.65 9.76 -19.64
N ILE A 696 26.17 8.90 -20.53
CA ILE A 696 25.46 9.26 -21.76
C ILE A 696 23.96 8.96 -21.65
N ASP A 697 23.17 9.62 -22.50
CA ASP A 697 21.73 9.42 -22.72
C ASP A 697 20.82 9.49 -21.48
N MET A 698 21.30 9.99 -20.35
CA MET A 698 20.49 10.13 -19.13
C MET A 698 19.23 11.00 -19.33
N ASP A 699 19.22 11.87 -20.35
CA ASP A 699 18.07 12.69 -20.76
C ASP A 699 16.90 11.88 -21.36
N LYS A 700 17.12 10.61 -21.73
CA LYS A 700 16.15 9.78 -22.46
C LYS A 700 15.21 8.96 -21.58
N ILE A 701 15.49 8.83 -20.29
CA ILE A 701 14.74 7.97 -19.35
C ILE A 701 14.19 8.74 -18.16
N PHE A 702 13.20 8.16 -17.46
CA PHE A 702 12.73 8.69 -16.18
C PHE A 702 13.66 8.27 -15.04
N LEU A 703 14.01 9.21 -14.16
CA LEU A 703 15.00 9.01 -13.11
C LEU A 703 14.41 9.36 -11.75
N VAL A 704 14.45 8.41 -10.82
CA VAL A 704 13.95 8.59 -9.45
C VAL A 704 15.00 8.15 -8.45
N SER A 705 15.26 8.99 -7.46
CA SER A 705 16.02 8.62 -6.27
C SER A 705 15.13 8.58 -5.04
N VAL A 706 15.10 7.44 -4.37
CA VAL A 706 14.49 7.26 -3.06
C VAL A 706 15.59 7.40 -2.01
N VAL A 707 15.57 8.53 -1.31
CA VAL A 707 16.61 8.95 -0.37
C VAL A 707 16.16 8.65 1.06
N THR A 708 17.00 7.91 1.77
CA THR A 708 16.82 7.54 3.18
C THR A 708 17.19 8.69 4.11
N SER A 709 17.23 8.43 5.41
CA SER A 709 17.51 9.43 6.44
C SER A 709 18.38 8.86 7.55
N SER A 710 18.87 9.73 8.43
CA SER A 710 19.50 9.32 9.69
C SER A 710 18.48 9.02 10.81
N TYR A 711 17.20 8.85 10.47
CA TYR A 711 16.13 8.63 11.43
C TYR A 711 16.23 7.27 12.12
N VAL A 712 16.08 7.26 13.44
CA VAL A 712 16.15 6.05 14.27
C VAL A 712 15.14 6.13 15.40
N THR A 713 14.43 5.02 15.61
CA THR A 713 13.47 4.79 16.69
C THR A 713 14.02 3.72 17.64
N ILE A 714 13.91 3.94 18.94
CA ILE A 714 14.37 2.97 19.93
C ILE A 714 13.24 1.97 20.22
N PRO A 715 13.43 0.66 19.98
CA PRO A 715 12.43 -0.36 20.28
C PRO A 715 12.39 -0.63 21.80
N ARG A 716 11.75 0.27 22.56
CA ARG A 716 11.78 0.28 24.04
C ARG A 716 11.26 -1.01 24.66
N VAL A 717 10.22 -1.60 24.06
CA VAL A 717 9.57 -2.82 24.58
C VAL A 717 10.49 -4.02 24.41
N GLU A 718 11.10 -4.17 23.24
CA GLU A 718 11.99 -5.27 22.91
C GLU A 718 13.28 -5.18 23.71
N MET A 719 13.82 -3.96 23.91
CA MET A 719 14.95 -3.74 24.83
C MET A 719 14.62 -4.13 26.27
N ALA A 720 13.42 -3.81 26.75
CA ALA A 720 12.97 -4.22 28.09
C ALA A 720 12.83 -5.75 28.19
N LEU A 721 12.30 -6.42 27.15
CA LEU A 721 12.21 -7.88 27.08
C LEU A 721 13.59 -8.54 27.07
N ILE A 722 14.56 -8.00 26.32
CA ILE A 722 15.95 -8.48 26.34
C ILE A 722 16.53 -8.35 27.75
N GLY A 723 16.34 -7.19 28.40
CA GLY A 723 16.75 -6.99 29.79
C GLY A 723 16.14 -8.00 30.74
N LEU A 724 14.83 -8.28 30.62
CA LEU A 724 14.14 -9.30 31.42
C LEU A 724 14.68 -10.71 31.18
N VAL A 725 14.95 -11.09 29.92
CA VAL A 725 15.57 -12.38 29.59
C VAL A 725 16.93 -12.51 30.28
N LEU A 726 17.78 -11.48 30.22
CA LEU A 726 19.09 -11.49 30.88
C LEU A 726 18.95 -11.61 32.41
N VAL A 727 18.02 -10.88 33.02
CA VAL A 727 17.74 -10.98 34.45
C VAL A 727 17.29 -12.39 34.83
N PHE A 728 16.39 -13.02 34.07
CA PHE A 728 15.95 -14.39 34.35
C PHE A 728 17.06 -15.43 34.14
N ILE A 729 17.91 -15.26 33.12
CA ILE A 729 19.09 -16.13 32.92
C ILE A 729 20.04 -16.02 34.10
N ILE A 730 20.38 -14.79 34.54
CA ILE A 730 21.24 -14.58 35.71
C ILE A 730 20.61 -15.16 36.97
N THR A 731 19.30 -14.96 37.17
CA THR A 731 18.56 -15.51 38.32
C THR A 731 18.58 -17.03 38.31
N ALA A 732 18.45 -17.67 37.14
CA ALA A 732 18.56 -19.11 37.00
C ALA A 732 19.96 -19.61 37.38
N VAL A 733 21.02 -18.99 36.85
CA VAL A 733 22.42 -19.32 37.18
C VAL A 733 22.68 -19.20 38.68
N VAL A 734 22.21 -18.11 39.32
CA VAL A 734 22.34 -17.91 40.77
C VAL A 734 21.55 -18.95 41.55
N GLY A 735 20.31 -19.24 41.16
CA GLY A 735 19.46 -20.25 41.81
C GLY A 735 20.12 -21.63 41.82
N PHE A 736 20.62 -22.09 40.67
CA PHE A 736 21.34 -23.37 40.58
C PHE A 736 22.67 -23.37 41.34
N SER A 737 23.43 -22.26 41.30
CA SER A 737 24.69 -22.16 42.05
C SER A 737 24.50 -22.21 43.57
N ARG A 738 23.32 -21.85 44.07
CA ARG A 738 22.95 -21.86 45.51
C ARG A 738 22.16 -23.10 45.93
N GLY A 739 21.87 -24.02 45.00
CA GLY A 739 21.07 -25.22 45.27
C GLY A 739 19.56 -25.00 45.39
N ASP A 740 19.06 -23.80 45.06
CA ASP A 740 17.61 -23.50 45.04
C ASP A 740 17.01 -23.90 43.68
N THR A 741 16.57 -25.16 43.59
CA THR A 741 16.02 -25.74 42.36
C THR A 741 14.66 -25.14 41.99
N ALA A 742 13.88 -24.63 42.94
CA ALA A 742 12.59 -24.00 42.67
C ALA A 742 12.75 -22.61 42.04
N LEU A 743 13.70 -21.81 42.55
CA LEU A 743 14.06 -20.52 41.97
C LEU A 743 14.70 -20.70 40.58
N GLY A 744 15.61 -21.66 40.42
CA GLY A 744 16.27 -21.94 39.14
C GLY A 744 15.30 -22.38 38.05
N THR A 745 14.39 -23.32 38.36
CA THR A 745 13.41 -23.83 37.38
C THR A 745 12.34 -22.79 37.02
N SER A 746 11.84 -22.03 37.99
CA SER A 746 10.87 -20.96 37.71
C SER A 746 11.48 -19.85 36.83
N ALA A 747 12.73 -19.47 37.07
CA ALA A 747 13.44 -18.48 36.24
C ALA A 747 13.63 -18.96 34.79
N ILE A 748 13.87 -20.25 34.54
CA ILE A 748 13.92 -20.82 33.18
C ILE A 748 12.55 -20.76 32.48
N ILE A 749 11.45 -21.05 33.20
CA ILE A 749 10.10 -20.98 32.61
C ILE A 749 9.76 -19.54 32.22
N TRP A 750 10.11 -18.57 33.07
CA TRP A 750 9.92 -17.16 32.76
C TRP A 750 10.83 -16.66 31.63
N SER A 751 12.09 -17.12 31.57
CA SER A 751 13.00 -16.76 30.47
C SER A 751 12.51 -17.31 29.14
N THR A 752 12.03 -18.55 29.08
CA THR A 752 11.49 -19.16 27.86
C THR A 752 10.20 -18.47 27.38
N GLY A 753 9.28 -18.14 28.29
CA GLY A 753 8.08 -17.36 27.95
C GLY A 753 8.40 -15.96 27.44
N THR A 754 9.35 -15.27 28.08
CA THR A 754 9.80 -13.93 27.68
C THR A 754 10.56 -13.98 26.35
N LEU A 755 11.38 -15.02 26.13
CA LEU A 755 12.09 -15.25 24.87
C LEU A 755 11.12 -15.52 23.72
N PHE A 756 10.05 -16.27 23.94
CA PHE A 756 9.00 -16.48 22.94
C PHE A 756 8.27 -15.16 22.60
N ALA A 757 7.94 -14.35 23.61
CA ALA A 757 7.37 -13.02 23.40
C ALA A 757 8.32 -12.09 22.62
N LEU A 758 9.60 -12.08 22.99
CA LEU A 758 10.65 -11.35 22.29
C LEU A 758 10.79 -11.83 20.85
N TRP A 759 10.83 -13.13 20.60
CA TRP A 759 10.94 -13.72 19.26
C TRP A 759 9.77 -13.31 18.36
N ARG A 760 8.53 -13.36 18.89
CA ARG A 760 7.35 -12.92 18.15
C ARG A 760 7.41 -11.43 17.80
N ARG A 761 7.86 -10.58 18.73
CA ARG A 761 7.99 -9.14 18.47
C ARG A 761 9.15 -8.82 17.54
N ALA A 762 10.29 -9.48 17.70
CA ALA A 762 11.47 -9.31 16.85
C ALA A 762 11.17 -9.65 15.38
N ARG A 763 10.28 -10.61 15.10
CA ARG A 763 9.81 -10.90 13.74
C ARG A 763 8.91 -9.83 13.12
N ALA A 764 8.30 -8.97 13.94
CA ALA A 764 7.42 -7.90 13.50
C ALA A 764 8.07 -6.51 13.66
N LEU A 765 9.35 -6.45 14.03
CA LEU A 765 10.08 -5.20 14.12
C LEU A 765 10.38 -4.69 12.72
N ASP A 766 10.25 -3.37 12.57
CA ASP A 766 10.71 -2.65 11.40
C ASP A 766 12.21 -2.34 11.54
N TYR A 767 13.04 -3.22 10.97
CA TYR A 767 14.50 -3.13 11.07
C TYR A 767 15.07 -1.91 10.35
N ALA A 768 14.30 -1.32 9.43
CA ALA A 768 14.65 -0.08 8.76
C ALA A 768 14.44 1.18 9.63
N SER A 769 13.74 1.06 10.77
CA SER A 769 13.54 2.18 11.71
C SER A 769 14.31 2.04 13.02
N ILE A 770 14.93 0.89 13.33
CA ILE A 770 15.63 0.66 14.60
C ILE A 770 17.15 0.98 14.50
N PRO A 771 17.89 1.11 15.61
CA PRO A 771 19.32 1.44 15.60
C PRO A 771 20.25 0.31 15.09
N SER A 772 19.80 -0.58 14.21
CA SER A 772 20.59 -1.72 13.70
C SER A 772 21.92 -1.29 13.07
N LEU A 773 21.93 -0.16 12.36
CA LEU A 773 23.12 0.43 11.73
C LEU A 773 23.61 1.71 12.42
N TYR A 774 23.07 2.05 13.60
CA TYR A 774 23.34 3.34 14.25
C TYR A 774 24.81 3.52 14.66
N THR A 775 25.47 2.44 15.11
CA THR A 775 26.90 2.49 15.42
C THR A 775 27.72 2.83 14.18
N LEU A 776 27.42 2.20 13.04
CA LEU A 776 28.13 2.46 11.78
C LEU A 776 27.84 3.88 11.28
N LEU A 777 26.60 4.35 11.44
CA LEU A 777 26.20 5.72 11.12
C LEU A 777 27.04 6.75 11.88
N LEU A 778 27.21 6.56 13.20
CA LEU A 778 28.03 7.43 14.03
C LEU A 778 29.52 7.36 13.66
N LEU A 779 30.03 6.18 13.35
CA LEU A 779 31.41 5.99 12.91
C LEU A 779 31.68 6.71 11.58
N MET A 780 30.78 6.57 10.60
CA MET A 780 30.87 7.28 9.32
C MET A 780 30.85 8.80 9.52
N ARG A 781 29.88 9.31 10.30
CA ARG A 781 29.76 10.75 10.59
C ARG A 781 31.01 11.29 11.28
N ARG A 782 31.57 10.55 12.24
CA ARG A 782 32.83 10.93 12.91
C ARG A 782 34.02 10.88 11.94
N HIS A 783 34.07 9.89 11.07
CA HIS A 783 35.16 9.70 10.12
C HIS A 783 35.22 10.81 9.07
N VAL A 784 34.08 11.22 8.51
CA VAL A 784 33.99 12.34 7.54
C VAL A 784 34.60 13.63 8.09
N ARG A 785 34.40 13.93 9.38
CA ARG A 785 34.98 15.11 10.04
C ARG A 785 36.50 15.08 10.12
N MET A 786 37.09 13.88 10.16
CA MET A 786 38.54 13.67 10.23
C MET A 786 39.16 13.40 8.85
N LEU A 787 38.35 13.26 7.81
CA LEU A 787 38.82 12.92 6.48
C LEU A 787 39.48 14.13 5.82
N HIS A 788 40.58 13.89 5.11
CA HIS A 788 41.18 14.90 4.24
C HIS A 788 40.27 15.14 3.02
N MET A 789 40.56 16.17 2.24
CA MET A 789 39.80 16.45 1.02
C MET A 789 40.01 15.31 0.02
N ILE A 790 38.97 14.53 -0.23
CA ILE A 790 39.03 13.33 -1.09
C ILE A 790 38.76 13.61 -2.57
N PHE A 791 38.13 14.75 -2.88
CA PHE A 791 37.94 15.29 -4.22
C PHE A 791 37.68 16.80 -4.14
N ASP A 792 37.81 17.49 -5.27
CA ASP A 792 37.62 18.95 -5.34
C ASP A 792 36.17 19.34 -5.04
N GLY A 793 35.99 20.23 -4.07
CA GLY A 793 34.66 20.64 -3.58
C GLY A 793 34.05 19.68 -2.53
N PHE A 794 34.83 18.77 -1.94
CA PHE A 794 34.35 17.93 -0.83
C PHE A 794 34.04 18.77 0.42
N ASP A 795 32.76 18.89 0.74
CA ASP A 795 32.26 19.52 1.96
C ASP A 795 31.90 18.47 3.03
N ARG A 796 32.56 18.58 4.19
CA ARG A 796 32.38 17.65 5.32
C ARG A 796 31.01 17.74 5.96
N ASP A 797 30.38 18.91 5.96
CA ASP A 797 29.07 19.11 6.58
C ASP A 797 27.98 18.48 5.70
N VAL A 798 28.11 18.63 4.38
CA VAL A 798 27.21 18.01 3.39
C VAL A 798 27.32 16.48 3.39
N TRP A 799 28.53 15.94 3.54
CA TRP A 799 28.77 14.49 3.53
C TRP A 799 28.66 13.83 4.90
N GLY A 800 28.44 14.57 5.99
CA GLY A 800 28.39 14.04 7.35
C GLY A 800 27.17 13.17 7.65
N ASP A 801 26.02 13.49 7.04
CA ASP A 801 24.79 12.74 7.23
C ASP A 801 24.72 11.50 6.34
N ASN A 802 24.26 10.40 6.93
CA ASN A 802 24.23 9.08 6.31
C ASN A 802 23.14 8.20 6.94
N ASP A 803 22.81 7.09 6.29
CA ASP A 803 21.79 6.13 6.72
C ASP A 803 22.36 4.88 7.40
N GLY A 804 23.65 4.91 7.74
CA GLY A 804 24.42 3.78 8.27
C GLY A 804 25.25 3.02 7.24
N ALA A 805 25.14 3.30 5.94
CA ALA A 805 26.04 2.74 4.92
C ALA A 805 26.40 3.73 3.79
N VAL A 806 25.50 4.65 3.46
CA VAL A 806 25.67 5.61 2.36
C VAL A 806 25.36 7.03 2.84
N ASN A 807 26.16 8.00 2.39
CA ASN A 807 25.95 9.42 2.70
C ASN A 807 24.70 9.94 1.99
N LEU A 808 23.85 10.72 2.68
CA LEU A 808 22.55 11.16 2.13
C LEU A 808 22.71 12.03 0.88
N HIS A 809 23.74 12.87 0.84
CA HIS A 809 24.06 13.70 -0.32
C HIS A 809 24.38 12.87 -1.57
N SER A 810 25.04 11.72 -1.39
CA SER A 810 25.41 10.82 -2.48
C SER A 810 24.20 10.14 -3.13
N MET A 811 23.09 10.02 -2.40
CA MET A 811 21.88 9.38 -2.91
C MET A 811 21.07 10.28 -3.84
N LEU A 812 21.20 11.61 -3.74
CA LEU A 812 20.31 12.54 -4.42
C LEU A 812 20.30 12.34 -5.95
N GLN A 813 21.49 12.30 -6.53
CA GLN A 813 21.74 12.11 -7.96
C GLN A 813 23.23 11.80 -8.18
N PRO A 814 23.63 11.31 -9.37
CA PRO A 814 25.04 11.15 -9.73
C PRO A 814 25.70 12.52 -9.95
N TRP A 815 26.56 12.94 -9.01
CA TRP A 815 27.37 14.15 -9.18
C TRP A 815 28.66 13.83 -9.96
N ALA A 816 29.09 14.77 -10.80
CA ALA A 816 30.34 14.68 -11.57
C ALA A 816 31.39 15.65 -11.03
N SER A 817 32.68 15.34 -11.24
CA SER A 817 33.78 16.28 -10.99
C SER A 817 33.81 17.35 -12.08
N ALA A 818 34.10 18.61 -11.72
CA ALA A 818 34.37 19.66 -12.72
C ALA A 818 35.60 19.23 -13.55
N MET A 819 35.45 19.05 -14.86
CA MET A 819 36.62 18.89 -15.74
C MET A 819 37.31 20.24 -15.87
N ASP A 820 38.61 20.26 -15.60
CA ASP A 820 39.47 21.40 -15.84
C ASP A 820 39.69 21.50 -17.37
N ASN A 821 39.00 22.43 -18.04
CA ASN A 821 39.13 22.71 -19.48
C ASN A 821 40.47 23.40 -19.82
N SER A 822 41.57 23.02 -19.16
CA SER A 822 42.91 23.59 -19.37
C SER A 822 43.80 22.75 -20.31
N PHE A 823 43.26 21.66 -20.88
CA PHE A 823 44.02 20.70 -21.71
C PHE A 823 43.66 20.72 -23.21
N GLU A 824 43.16 21.84 -23.75
CA GLU A 824 43.04 22.06 -25.21
C GLU A 824 44.03 23.09 -25.79
N ASP A 825 44.97 23.65 -25.02
CA ASP A 825 45.94 24.64 -25.52
C ASP A 825 47.39 24.13 -25.59
N PHE A 826 47.61 22.81 -25.49
CA PHE A 826 48.95 22.19 -25.52
C PHE A 826 49.31 21.43 -26.81
N THR A 827 48.56 21.62 -27.90
CA THR A 827 48.87 21.02 -29.22
C THR A 827 49.31 22.04 -30.27
N GLN A 828 49.73 23.24 -29.86
CA GLN A 828 50.20 24.25 -30.81
C GLN A 828 51.34 25.12 -30.28
N ARG A 829 52.39 24.51 -29.71
CA ARG A 829 53.67 25.21 -29.51
C ARG A 829 54.85 24.28 -29.18
N ASP A 830 55.14 23.32 -30.05
CA ASP A 830 56.43 22.60 -30.01
C ASP A 830 56.94 22.35 -31.44
N THR A 831 57.39 23.41 -32.08
CA THR A 831 58.40 23.37 -33.14
C THR A 831 59.20 24.67 -33.03
N GLU A 832 60.28 24.65 -32.25
CA GLU A 832 61.57 25.26 -32.59
C GLU A 832 62.51 25.30 -31.38
N SER A 833 63.76 24.88 -31.63
CA SER A 833 64.99 25.37 -31.01
C SER A 833 65.41 24.85 -29.62
N THR A 834 66.27 23.83 -29.68
CA THR A 834 67.67 23.82 -29.18
C THR A 834 68.01 24.21 -27.73
N SER A 835 68.54 23.19 -27.03
CA SER A 835 69.84 23.17 -26.33
C SER A 835 70.07 23.90 -25.00
N SER A 836 70.75 23.13 -24.13
CA SER A 836 71.74 23.49 -23.09
C SER A 836 71.28 23.74 -21.65
N THR A 837 71.53 22.72 -20.83
CA THR A 837 72.35 22.70 -19.61
C THR A 837 72.62 24.02 -18.86
N SER A 838 72.24 24.08 -17.58
CA SER A 838 73.16 24.11 -16.40
C SER A 838 72.64 24.91 -15.18
N SER A 839 72.71 24.22 -14.04
CA SER A 839 72.91 24.62 -12.63
C SER A 839 73.09 26.10 -12.22
N SER A 840 72.45 26.49 -11.10
CA SER A 840 73.05 27.12 -9.87
C SER A 840 71.92 27.59 -8.92
N LEU A 841 71.82 27.07 -7.69
CA LEU A 841 72.35 27.60 -6.41
C LEU A 841 71.84 29.01 -6.00
N SER A 842 70.79 29.03 -5.14
CA SER A 842 70.68 29.68 -3.80
C SER A 842 71.06 31.17 -3.59
N PRO A 843 70.71 31.84 -2.45
CA PRO A 843 69.55 31.75 -1.52
C PRO A 843 69.08 33.15 -0.99
N THR A 844 68.35 33.18 0.16
CA THR A 844 68.21 34.28 1.16
C THR A 844 67.21 35.41 0.82
N LEU A 845 66.36 35.97 1.72
CA LEU A 845 66.37 36.28 3.16
C LEU A 845 64.89 36.48 3.63
N SER A 846 64.45 35.93 4.79
CA SER A 846 64.08 36.63 6.06
C SER A 846 63.11 37.82 5.91
N GLU A 847 62.04 38.06 6.68
CA GLU A 847 61.66 37.75 8.07
C GLU A 847 60.21 38.30 8.31
N PRO A 848 59.60 38.36 9.53
CA PRO A 848 58.25 37.84 9.78
C PRO A 848 57.28 38.87 10.44
N MET A 849 56.23 38.33 11.12
CA MET A 849 55.28 39.00 12.05
C MET A 849 54.15 39.81 11.39
N GLN A 850 52.90 39.81 11.87
CA GLN A 850 52.49 39.82 13.26
C GLN A 850 51.01 39.40 13.43
N LEU A 851 50.76 38.68 14.51
CA LEU A 851 49.45 38.39 15.11
C LEU A 851 48.82 39.68 15.64
N ASP A 852 47.49 39.80 15.56
CA ASP A 852 46.73 40.43 16.64
C ASP A 852 45.32 39.81 16.75
N ALA A 853 45.00 39.40 17.97
CA ALA A 853 43.75 38.81 18.40
C ALA A 853 43.21 39.64 19.56
N VAL A 854 41.93 40.01 19.56
CA VAL A 854 41.19 40.36 20.80
C VAL A 854 39.71 39.95 20.67
N PRO A 855 39.06 39.45 21.75
CA PRO A 855 37.84 38.65 21.72
C PRO A 855 36.61 39.40 22.25
N ALA A 856 35.40 38.84 22.09
CA ALA A 856 34.28 39.13 23.00
C ALA A 856 33.17 38.07 22.96
N THR A 857 32.86 37.58 24.15
CA THR A 857 31.84 36.61 24.55
C THR A 857 30.46 37.27 24.69
N ARG A 858 29.36 36.60 24.29
CA ARG A 858 28.05 36.74 24.95
C ARG A 858 27.10 35.57 24.63
N THR A 859 26.37 35.20 25.68
CA THR A 859 25.51 34.03 25.90
C THR A 859 24.07 34.14 25.38
N LEU A 860 23.51 32.97 25.01
CA LEU A 860 22.11 32.47 25.10
C LEU A 860 20.95 33.25 24.43
N ASP A 861 20.25 32.62 23.47
CA ASP A 861 18.86 32.13 23.64
C ASP A 861 18.20 31.58 22.34
N LEU A 862 17.29 30.62 22.53
CA LEU A 862 16.42 29.95 21.55
C LEU A 862 15.31 30.89 21.01
N HIS A 863 15.12 30.95 19.67
CA HIS A 863 13.85 30.67 18.96
C HIS A 863 13.83 31.20 17.50
N SER A 864 13.32 30.37 16.58
CA SER A 864 12.60 30.65 15.32
C SER A 864 13.26 31.46 14.17
N ALA A 865 13.78 30.70 13.18
CA ALA A 865 13.62 30.82 11.70
C ALA A 865 14.02 32.14 10.95
N PRO A 866 14.05 32.14 9.60
CA PRO A 866 15.13 31.66 8.74
C PRO A 866 15.77 32.81 7.93
N ARG A 867 17.04 32.71 7.51
CA ARG A 867 17.59 33.59 6.45
C ARG A 867 18.84 33.02 5.77
N SER A 868 18.60 32.55 4.55
CA SER A 868 19.40 32.70 3.32
C SER A 868 20.77 33.40 3.44
N LYS A 869 21.81 32.74 2.91
CA LYS A 869 22.91 33.41 2.18
C LYS A 869 23.64 32.38 1.29
N ASP A 870 22.96 31.94 0.25
CA ASP A 870 23.63 31.40 -0.95
C ASP A 870 24.10 32.58 -1.79
N LYS A 871 25.41 32.80 -1.81
CA LYS A 871 26.09 33.63 -2.81
C LYS A 871 27.57 33.24 -2.86
N ARG A 872 27.90 32.31 -3.76
CA ARG A 872 29.08 32.33 -4.65
C ARG A 872 29.21 30.99 -5.37
N LEU A 873 28.75 30.95 -6.62
CA LEU A 873 29.40 30.35 -7.81
C LEU A 873 28.40 30.44 -8.98
N GLY A 874 28.56 31.45 -9.84
CA GLY A 874 28.05 31.40 -11.22
C GLY A 874 29.08 30.62 -12.06
N ILE A 875 28.76 29.88 -13.11
CA ILE A 875 27.93 30.09 -14.31
C ILE A 875 27.67 28.64 -14.84
N GLN A 876 26.49 28.13 -15.23
CA GLN A 876 25.60 28.56 -16.33
C GLN A 876 24.24 27.78 -16.26
N ALA A 877 23.15 28.49 -16.56
CA ALA A 877 21.82 28.01 -16.98
C ALA A 877 20.92 27.19 -16.00
N GLU A 878 20.43 27.85 -14.95
CA GLU A 878 19.19 27.44 -14.26
C GLU A 878 17.97 27.65 -15.20
N SER A 879 17.51 26.58 -15.83
CA SER A 879 16.07 26.45 -16.07
C SER A 879 15.41 26.16 -14.72
N LYS A 880 14.31 26.84 -14.41
CA LYS A 880 13.48 26.64 -13.22
C LYS A 880 12.90 25.21 -13.20
N ILE A 881 13.69 24.21 -12.83
CA ILE A 881 13.24 22.85 -12.58
C ILE A 881 12.86 22.78 -11.09
N PRO A 882 11.62 22.43 -10.71
CA PRO A 882 11.24 22.32 -9.31
C PRO A 882 11.87 21.06 -8.72
N THR A 883 13.06 21.19 -8.13
CA THR A 883 13.82 20.10 -7.47
C THR A 883 13.16 19.56 -6.20
N ASN A 884 11.98 20.08 -5.82
CA ASN A 884 11.24 19.70 -4.62
C ASN A 884 9.94 18.94 -4.90
N LEU A 885 9.74 18.48 -6.14
CA LEU A 885 8.59 17.65 -6.52
C LEU A 885 8.81 16.20 -6.11
N ASP A 886 7.93 15.68 -5.27
CA ASP A 886 7.90 14.25 -4.97
C ASP A 886 7.33 13.48 -6.18
N PRO A 887 8.10 12.55 -6.79
CA PRO A 887 7.67 11.83 -7.99
C PRO A 887 6.59 10.78 -7.71
N THR A 888 6.31 10.47 -6.46
CA THR A 888 5.32 9.47 -6.08
C THR A 888 3.91 10.03 -5.85
N GLU A 889 3.79 11.35 -5.80
CA GLU A 889 2.53 12.05 -5.58
C GLU A 889 1.77 12.28 -6.90
N PRO A 890 0.51 11.81 -7.03
CA PRO A 890 -0.25 11.89 -8.28
C PRO A 890 -0.40 13.32 -8.85
N VAL A 891 -0.50 14.32 -7.97
CA VAL A 891 -0.58 15.74 -8.35
C VAL A 891 0.66 16.24 -9.11
N ASN A 892 1.79 15.56 -8.95
CA ASN A 892 3.05 15.95 -9.59
C ASN A 892 3.29 15.24 -10.93
N PHE A 893 2.50 14.20 -11.28
CA PHE A 893 2.78 13.34 -12.44
C PHE A 893 2.87 14.14 -13.75
N SER A 894 2.00 15.13 -13.96
CA SER A 894 2.00 15.97 -15.16
C SER A 894 3.29 16.79 -15.34
N GLN A 895 4.03 17.03 -14.25
CA GLN A 895 5.25 17.81 -14.21
C GLN A 895 6.52 16.95 -14.37
N LEU A 896 6.39 15.62 -14.30
CA LEU A 896 7.52 14.71 -14.44
C LEU A 896 8.00 14.66 -15.90
N ARG A 897 9.31 14.78 -16.09
CA ARG A 897 10.01 14.76 -17.39
C ARG A 897 11.20 13.79 -17.35
N ARG A 898 11.60 13.30 -18.51
CA ARG A 898 12.81 12.49 -18.66
C ARG A 898 14.06 13.36 -18.45
N GLY A 899 15.16 12.76 -18.02
CA GLY A 899 16.42 13.48 -17.82
C GLY A 899 16.59 14.22 -16.51
N ILE A 900 15.58 14.22 -15.65
CA ILE A 900 15.62 14.92 -14.36
C ILE A 900 15.53 13.88 -13.25
N TRP A 901 16.46 13.95 -12.29
CA TRP A 901 16.41 13.16 -11.07
C TRP A 901 15.38 13.75 -10.11
N TYR A 902 14.27 13.04 -9.92
CA TYR A 902 13.28 13.39 -8.91
C TYR A 902 13.56 12.64 -7.60
N VAL A 903 13.34 13.30 -6.47
CA VAL A 903 13.69 12.76 -5.16
C VAL A 903 12.44 12.46 -4.35
N HIS A 904 12.27 11.21 -3.93
CA HIS A 904 11.32 10.79 -2.91
C HIS A 904 12.08 10.55 -1.60
N ARG A 905 11.60 11.09 -0.47
CA ARG A 905 12.31 10.96 0.82
C ARG A 905 11.58 9.99 1.74
N VAL A 906 12.35 9.13 2.41
CA VAL A 906 11.82 8.17 3.39
C VAL A 906 12.55 8.31 4.73
N ASN A 907 11.79 8.31 5.83
CA ASN A 907 12.34 8.39 7.19
C ASN A 907 12.74 7.00 7.70
N LYS A 908 13.68 6.37 7.00
CA LYS A 908 14.21 5.03 7.27
C LYS A 908 15.73 5.02 7.13
N ASN A 909 16.40 4.00 7.68
CA ASN A 909 17.83 3.73 7.50
C ASN A 909 18.10 3.01 6.16
N HIS A 910 19.34 2.54 5.96
CA HIS A 910 19.77 1.88 4.72
C HIS A 910 18.95 0.65 4.28
N MET A 911 18.15 0.04 5.15
CA MET A 911 17.30 -1.12 4.80
C MET A 911 15.97 -0.71 4.15
N ALA A 912 15.73 0.58 3.88
CA ALA A 912 14.50 1.05 3.25
C ALA A 912 14.22 0.36 1.91
N GLY A 913 12.97 -0.01 1.67
CA GLY A 913 12.59 -0.70 0.42
C GLY A 913 13.00 -2.17 0.35
N THR A 914 13.51 -2.76 1.43
CA THR A 914 13.78 -4.21 1.55
C THR A 914 12.68 -4.91 2.36
N HIS A 915 12.71 -6.24 2.46
CA HIS A 915 11.81 -7.02 3.33
C HIS A 915 11.92 -6.62 4.81
N PHE A 916 13.04 -6.01 5.20
CA PHE A 916 13.30 -5.56 6.58
C PHE A 916 12.65 -4.21 6.91
N ASP A 917 12.03 -3.56 5.92
CA ASP A 917 11.26 -2.33 6.05
C ASP A 917 9.76 -2.64 6.00
N SER A 918 9.05 -2.36 7.09
CA SER A 918 7.60 -2.61 7.16
C SER A 918 6.79 -1.77 6.16
N ASP A 919 7.32 -0.62 5.73
CA ASP A 919 6.65 0.32 4.83
C ASP A 919 7.03 0.08 3.36
N SER A 920 7.90 -0.91 3.10
CA SER A 920 8.36 -1.26 1.76
C SER A 920 7.20 -1.58 0.79
N PRO A 921 6.15 -2.34 1.16
CA PRO A 921 4.99 -2.55 0.29
C PRO A 921 4.33 -1.24 -0.17
N ALA A 922 4.19 -0.26 0.73
CA ALA A 922 3.59 1.03 0.41
C ALA A 922 4.50 1.88 -0.50
N LEU A 923 5.82 1.80 -0.30
CA LEU A 923 6.81 2.43 -1.18
C LEU A 923 6.71 1.87 -2.61
N PHE A 924 6.71 0.55 -2.77
CA PHE A 924 6.60 -0.08 -4.09
C PHE A 924 5.25 0.18 -4.75
N GLN A 925 4.14 0.20 -4.00
CA GLN A 925 2.83 0.58 -4.52
C GLN A 925 2.86 1.97 -5.15
N ARG A 926 3.51 2.94 -4.48
CA ARG A 926 3.68 4.30 -4.99
C ARG A 926 4.56 4.36 -6.25
N LEU A 927 5.71 3.68 -6.23
CA LEU A 927 6.63 3.63 -7.37
C LEU A 927 5.98 2.98 -8.60
N PHE A 928 5.30 1.85 -8.41
CA PHE A 928 4.66 1.13 -9.51
C PHE A 928 3.48 1.93 -10.08
N ARG A 929 2.78 2.69 -9.25
CA ARG A 929 1.71 3.58 -9.69
C ARG A 929 2.21 4.67 -10.63
N VAL A 930 3.33 5.33 -10.31
CA VAL A 930 3.88 6.35 -11.22
C VAL A 930 4.43 5.72 -12.51
N MET A 931 5.03 4.53 -12.43
CA MET A 931 5.49 3.80 -13.61
C MET A 931 4.33 3.47 -14.55
N ALA A 932 3.30 2.79 -14.04
CA ALA A 932 2.17 2.30 -14.83
C ALA A 932 1.34 3.44 -15.45
N ASN A 933 1.12 4.53 -14.71
CA ASN A 933 0.20 5.59 -15.15
C ASN A 933 0.88 6.70 -15.94
N HIS A 934 2.18 6.93 -15.77
CA HIS A 934 2.89 8.07 -16.38
C HIS A 934 4.08 7.65 -17.24
N PHE A 935 5.00 6.83 -16.71
CA PHE A 935 6.24 6.52 -17.43
C PHE A 935 6.00 5.72 -18.72
N GLU A 936 4.95 4.89 -18.73
CA GLU A 936 4.60 4.02 -19.86
C GLU A 936 3.61 4.66 -20.85
N THR A 937 2.90 5.71 -20.44
CA THR A 937 1.81 6.33 -21.21
C THR A 937 2.26 7.60 -21.95
N ALA A 938 3.39 8.19 -21.56
CA ALA A 938 3.93 9.38 -22.23
C ALA A 938 4.30 9.07 -23.70
N PRO A 939 3.80 9.85 -24.67
CA PRO A 939 4.07 9.60 -26.08
C PRO A 939 5.57 9.70 -26.38
N LYS A 940 6.09 8.71 -27.10
CA LYS A 940 7.38 8.83 -27.81
C LYS A 940 7.23 9.98 -28.80
N ASP A 941 7.89 11.09 -28.51
CA ASP A 941 8.18 12.25 -29.36
C ASP A 941 7.00 12.93 -30.09
N SER A 942 6.66 14.13 -29.61
CA SER A 942 6.21 15.22 -30.46
C SER A 942 7.36 15.66 -31.38
N LYS A 943 7.62 14.91 -32.44
CA LYS A 943 8.30 15.44 -33.63
C LYS A 943 7.24 16.06 -34.54
N THR A 944 6.93 17.32 -34.29
CA THR A 944 6.34 18.27 -35.26
C THR A 944 6.37 19.65 -34.63
N GLU A 945 7.50 20.35 -34.81
CA GLU A 945 7.56 21.76 -35.20
C GLU A 945 8.97 22.05 -35.74
#